data_AF-A0A6L7EX18-F1
#
_entry.id   AF-A0A6L7EX18-F1
#
_cell.length_a   1.000
_cell.length_b   1.000
_cell.length_c   1.000
_cell.angle_alpha   90.00
_cell.angle_beta   90.00
_cell.angle_gamma   90.00
#
_symmetry.space_group_name_H-M   'P 1'
#
loop_
_entity.id
_entity.type
_entity.pdbx_description
1 polymer ?
#
loop_
_entity_poly.entity_id
_entity_poly.type
_entity_poly.pdbx_seq_one_letter_code
_entity_poly.pdbx_strand_id
1 'polypeptide(L)'
;MGDQEKLGLATMAAFFRRYVGGEGAFEPYMTGELGGQNATRENAPVNHSYGRQLALAWKSGQTAKLTAKIPAADRDLSDLKALAFDADVNFFDQRNPGADNRGDNTKDVTSAGCTTASPCWPNEKPTSYDPASTSQDFLVAVRDTAGHEATVHAGDPRWGNALQVSTGTNTPNTHIVLEQVRVPLSEFAAQGVDTSSLAAVELRFGEAGTPASGSIQLADLRFQEAASAAPLVLSDGTAPDQGAGYGAPKTGPDPAAELAAYDVTPGEMSLVDTVGTPGAATTWVVDDDRVQCPGASFTSIQRAVDFAAPWDTIVVCEGTYQERSTPVNHASNPVATGALNGLTITKPLKIKGAGADKVTIMPDQSLSTLAGATPYLRDGGGNVITVSRQSLGSTDTNEMFVDISGVTVTAGRTYAEAGIAFFGAAGRVSDSVVGPMKVGSTPAELAAAPHGWGIVKTSLVQGSGPGTVENEVTVADSLVTGYQAGGILFDGASGADGAPSTTARTGTRQHGYVTGTVVRGTAGSPVPQTGVAWTSGTDGFLRGSRVTGNSGYGVRLTDARTEVAGALTASGSVLTGNGVAVANQDAAGTAVRRGAPYVVSGSFLGSADVSAPDADGSPSVTTPDRRDTEPAGVPTAVGSVADVAPTVAIVDPVATTTVSVGDTVLPVVRASDDHAVRSVRLLFDGKAVALATLAPYAFTWTPNAPYAGTSVKVQAEVTDSSGRTTVSDSVTISVKALPTVPGDTTTPTPGDTTTPPVTTVPSVPTVLPTVGTLQVAGVEQKRRRGTAVLTTEVNGAGTVTLSGTKVRSRSVTVGPDLTATVVVKLDAKHRAALRKRGKVKVVVTLTFTPTGGTAVSTTQKVTLRLKR
;
A
#
# COMPACT_ATOMS: atom_id res chain seq x y z
N MET A 1 -22.52 -19.90 -19.08
CA MET A 1 -22.57 -18.38 -18.94
C MET A 1 -22.79 -18.01 -17.46
N GLY A 2 -21.80 -18.14 -16.58
CA GLY A 2 -20.32 -18.01 -16.50
C GLY A 2 -19.92 -16.60 -16.05
N ASP A 3 -19.71 -16.45 -14.64
CA ASP A 3 -18.87 -15.26 -14.36
C ASP A 3 -19.75 -14.02 -14.17
N GLN A 4 -20.97 -13.83 -13.80
CA GLN A 4 -21.66 -12.51 -13.80
C GLN A 4 -21.83 -12.00 -12.37
N GLU A 5 -20.96 -12.35 -11.47
CA GLU A 5 -20.81 -11.84 -10.09
C GLU A 5 -19.36 -11.92 -9.65
N LYS A 6 -18.38 -12.67 -10.42
CA LYS A 6 -16.99 -12.87 -9.93
C LYS A 6 -16.04 -11.93 -10.68
N LEU A 7 -16.34 -10.80 -11.27
CA LEU A 7 -15.63 -10.01 -12.31
C LEU A 7 -16.43 -8.73 -12.58
N GLY A 8 -17.74 -8.58 -12.12
CA GLY A 8 -18.50 -7.44 -12.66
C GLY A 8 -18.16 -6.13 -11.92
N LEU A 9 -16.82 -6.15 -11.18
CA LEU A 9 -16.10 -4.95 -10.72
C LEU A 9 -14.63 -5.28 -10.47
N ALA A 10 -14.00 -6.64 -10.31
CA ALA A 10 -12.58 -6.71 -9.90
C ALA A 10 -11.82 -5.44 -10.32
N THR A 11 -12.26 -4.00 -10.03
CA THR A 11 -11.21 -3.10 -10.56
C THR A 11 -11.83 -1.99 -11.38
N MET A 12 -13.02 -1.61 -11.38
CA MET A 12 -13.43 -0.63 -12.42
C MET A 12 -12.21 0.07 -13.04
N ALA A 13 -11.17 -0.82 -13.13
CA ALA A 13 -10.41 -1.68 -14.08
C ALA A 13 -8.90 -1.51 -13.78
N ALA A 14 -8.22 -1.76 -12.36
CA ALA A 14 -6.81 -1.47 -11.98
C ALA A 14 -6.53 0.03 -12.06
N PHE A 15 -7.56 0.96 -11.58
CA PHE A 15 -7.21 2.39 -11.45
C PHE A 15 -8.49 3.22 -11.48
N PHE A 16 -9.48 3.68 -11.70
CA PHE A 16 -8.69 4.88 -12.08
C PHE A 16 -7.39 4.48 -12.78
N ARG A 17 -7.15 2.99 -12.85
CA ARG A 17 -5.80 2.33 -12.79
C ARG A 17 -4.78 3.11 -13.62
N ARG A 18 -5.14 4.38 -14.23
CA ARG A 18 -4.92 5.03 -15.52
C ARG A 18 -5.60 6.41 -15.54
N TYR A 19 -6.19 7.35 -14.48
CA TYR A 19 -7.07 8.41 -15.00
C TYR A 19 -7.13 9.57 -14.00
N VAL A 20 -6.18 10.30 -13.50
CA VAL A 20 -6.51 11.70 -13.82
C VAL A 20 -5.51 12.23 -14.85
N GLY A 21 -4.98 11.49 -16.04
CA GLY A 21 -4.75 12.27 -17.29
C GLY A 21 -5.60 13.55 -17.32
N GLY A 22 -5.12 14.64 -16.60
CA GLY A 22 -5.24 16.08 -16.89
C GLY A 22 -6.23 16.75 -15.93
N GLU A 23 -5.69 17.49 -14.78
CA GLU A 23 -5.57 18.82 -14.16
C GLU A 23 -6.54 18.95 -12.99
N GLY A 24 -5.93 19.40 -11.71
CA GLY A 24 -5.76 20.59 -10.86
C GLY A 24 -6.58 20.46 -9.56
N ALA A 25 -5.83 20.26 -8.44
CA ALA A 25 -5.57 20.89 -7.13
C ALA A 25 -6.19 20.04 -6.02
N PHE A 26 -5.42 19.12 -5.45
CA PHE A 26 -5.99 18.64 -4.17
C PHE A 26 -4.85 18.21 -3.25
N GLU A 27 -4.08 19.22 -2.69
CA GLU A 27 -3.00 18.83 -1.76
C GLU A 27 -3.11 19.59 -0.44
N PRO A 28 -4.36 19.95 0.11
CA PRO A 28 -4.21 20.04 1.58
C PRO A 28 -5.28 19.24 2.32
N TYR A 29 -5.80 18.06 1.95
CA TYR A 29 -6.84 17.38 2.75
C TYR A 29 -6.43 15.93 3.01
N MET A 30 -5.08 15.54 2.95
CA MET A 30 -4.52 14.18 3.11
C MET A 30 -3.75 14.10 4.43
N THR A 31 -4.00 15.06 5.53
CA THR A 31 -3.18 14.77 6.74
C THR A 31 -4.12 14.48 7.91
N GLY A 32 -5.38 13.74 7.81
CA GLY A 32 -5.89 13.02 8.99
C GLY A 32 -5.73 13.84 10.29
N GLU A 33 -6.09 15.06 10.35
CA GLU A 33 -6.12 15.75 11.66
C GLU A 33 -7.57 15.99 12.08
N LEU A 34 -8.52 14.98 11.99
CA LEU A 34 -9.62 15.20 12.98
C LEU A 34 -10.61 14.04 12.88
N GLY A 35 -10.35 12.84 13.52
CA GLY A 35 -11.62 12.19 13.98
C GLY A 35 -11.30 11.12 15.03
N GLY A 36 -11.09 11.56 16.28
CA GLY A 36 -11.12 10.78 17.54
C GLY A 36 -12.54 10.67 18.10
N GLN A 37 -13.21 9.44 18.04
CA GLN A 37 -14.08 9.21 19.23
C GLN A 37 -14.05 7.72 19.60
N ASN A 38 -13.51 7.42 20.89
CA ASN A 38 -13.66 6.72 22.18
C ASN A 38 -15.00 5.99 22.28
N ALA A 39 -15.02 4.73 21.85
CA ALA A 39 -15.57 3.46 22.37
C ALA A 39 -16.83 3.08 21.58
N THR A 40 -16.70 2.08 20.62
CA THR A 40 -17.69 1.00 20.43
C THR A 40 -17.22 0.09 19.28
N ARG A 41 -16.88 -1.19 19.67
CA ARG A 41 -17.09 -2.57 19.16
C ARG A 41 -17.81 -2.56 17.81
N GLU A 42 -16.99 -2.59 16.57
CA GLU A 42 -17.66 -3.16 15.37
C GLU A 42 -16.71 -3.03 14.17
N ASN A 43 -15.74 -3.90 13.93
CA ASN A 43 -15.09 -4.42 12.71
C ASN A 43 -15.95 -4.18 11.46
N ALA A 44 -16.45 -2.96 11.19
CA ALA A 44 -16.62 -2.42 9.82
C ALA A 44 -16.25 -0.94 9.80
N PRO A 45 -15.29 -0.56 8.73
CA PRO A 45 -15.05 0.88 8.63
C PRO A 45 -16.26 1.71 9.08
N VAL A 46 -16.17 2.59 10.16
CA VAL A 46 -17.19 3.55 10.62
C VAL A 46 -18.09 3.98 9.45
N ASN A 47 -17.71 3.58 8.12
CA ASN A 47 -18.49 4.08 6.97
C ASN A 47 -18.93 2.92 6.07
N HIS A 48 -18.82 1.54 6.67
CA HIS A 48 -19.32 0.31 6.04
C HIS A 48 -18.69 0.07 4.67
N SER A 49 -17.44 0.73 4.34
CA SER A 49 -16.79 0.39 3.05
C SER A 49 -15.39 -0.16 3.32
N TYR A 50 -15.00 -1.31 2.64
CA TYR A 50 -13.64 -1.89 2.76
C TYR A 50 -12.82 -1.56 1.50
N GLY A 51 -13.49 -0.73 0.52
CA GLY A 51 -12.86 -0.34 -0.77
C GLY A 51 -12.31 1.10 -0.73
N ARG A 52 -11.42 1.57 -1.75
CA ARG A 52 -10.79 2.91 -1.86
C ARG A 52 -11.87 4.01 -1.91
N GLN A 53 -11.66 5.07 -1.14
CA GLN A 53 -12.64 6.17 -0.99
C GLN A 53 -12.08 7.46 -1.60
N LEU A 54 -12.99 8.12 -2.31
CA LEU A 54 -12.59 9.44 -2.87
C LEU A 54 -13.34 10.57 -2.17
N ALA A 55 -12.52 11.58 -1.83
CA ALA A 55 -13.18 12.83 -1.38
C ALA A 55 -13.07 13.90 -2.46
N LEU A 56 -14.24 14.40 -2.82
CA LEU A 56 -14.26 15.37 -3.92
C LEU A 56 -14.93 16.67 -3.47
N ALA A 57 -14.32 17.77 -4.06
CA ALA A 57 -14.95 19.08 -3.76
C ALA A 57 -14.93 19.95 -5.01
N TRP A 58 -15.94 20.74 -5.10
CA TRP A 58 -15.95 21.68 -6.23
C TRP A 58 -16.51 23.03 -5.78
N LYS A 59 -16.05 24.12 -6.58
CA LYS A 59 -16.43 25.50 -6.18
C LYS A 59 -17.41 26.08 -7.20
N SER A 60 -18.00 27.10 -6.68
CA SER A 60 -18.97 27.77 -7.60
C SER A 60 -18.23 28.33 -8.83
N GLY A 61 -18.87 28.15 -10.06
CA GLY A 61 -18.30 28.71 -11.31
C GLY A 61 -17.35 27.71 -11.99
N GLN A 62 -17.19 26.46 -11.25
CA GLN A 62 -16.33 25.43 -11.87
C GLN A 62 -17.14 24.16 -12.10
N THR A 63 -16.96 23.64 -13.42
CA THR A 63 -17.51 22.27 -13.61
C THR A 63 -16.37 21.24 -13.62
N ALA A 64 -16.66 20.14 -12.88
CA ALA A 64 -15.63 19.08 -12.82
C ALA A 64 -16.24 17.75 -13.27
N LYS A 65 -15.27 16.94 -13.92
CA LYS A 65 -15.77 15.61 -14.35
C LYS A 65 -14.75 14.54 -13.99
N LEU A 66 -15.43 13.43 -13.63
CA LEU A 66 -14.62 12.23 -13.39
C LEU A 66 -15.11 11.11 -14.31
N THR A 67 -14.02 10.62 -15.17
CA THR A 67 -14.47 9.63 -16.18
C THR A 67 -13.76 8.30 -15.93
N ALA A 68 -14.67 7.25 -16.07
CA ALA A 68 -14.12 5.89 -16.02
C ALA A 68 -14.41 5.18 -17.35
N LYS A 69 -13.17 4.67 -18.00
CA LYS A 69 -13.39 3.95 -19.28
C LYS A 69 -13.59 2.45 -19.01
N ILE A 70 -14.53 1.89 -19.81
CA ILE A 70 -14.78 0.45 -19.62
C ILE A 70 -13.98 -0.33 -20.69
N PRO A 71 -13.11 -1.30 -20.27
CA PRO A 71 -12.29 -2.07 -21.23
C PRO A 71 -13.17 -2.89 -22.20
N ALA A 72 -12.61 -3.07 -23.46
CA ALA A 72 -13.39 -3.74 -24.54
C ALA A 72 -13.87 -5.13 -24.09
N ALA A 73 -13.00 -5.75 -23.20
CA ALA A 73 -13.39 -7.13 -22.80
C ALA A 73 -14.57 -7.11 -21.82
N ASP A 74 -14.92 -5.87 -21.29
CA ASP A 74 -15.92 -5.82 -20.19
C ASP A 74 -17.09 -4.92 -20.60
N ARG A 75 -17.28 -4.57 -21.91
CA ARG A 75 -18.23 -3.52 -22.36
C ARG A 75 -19.64 -4.09 -22.42
N ASP A 76 -19.63 -5.51 -22.36
CA ASP A 76 -20.99 -6.04 -22.42
C ASP A 76 -21.54 -6.25 -21.00
N LEU A 77 -22.57 -5.39 -20.63
CA LEU A 77 -23.06 -5.47 -19.23
C LEU A 77 -24.54 -5.82 -19.22
N SER A 78 -24.97 -6.39 -20.31
CA SER A 78 -26.42 -6.64 -20.48
C SER A 78 -26.91 -7.69 -19.49
N ASP A 79 -25.98 -8.23 -18.79
CA ASP A 79 -26.45 -9.25 -17.83
C ASP A 79 -26.46 -8.66 -16.40
N LEU A 80 -26.36 -7.39 -16.23
CA LEU A 80 -26.34 -6.76 -14.90
C LEU A 80 -27.52 -5.79 -14.78
N LYS A 81 -27.85 -5.42 -13.50
CA LYS A 81 -29.15 -4.71 -13.32
C LYS A 81 -28.89 -3.26 -12.91
N ALA A 82 -27.64 -3.04 -12.29
CA ALA A 82 -27.63 -1.65 -11.76
C ALA A 82 -26.18 -1.17 -11.69
N LEU A 83 -26.06 0.15 -11.79
CA LEU A 83 -24.84 0.86 -11.38
C LEU A 83 -24.96 1.37 -9.94
N ALA A 84 -23.98 0.86 -9.07
CA ALA A 84 -24.12 1.24 -7.64
C ALA A 84 -22.81 1.82 -7.10
N PHE A 85 -23.00 2.72 -6.10
CA PHE A 85 -21.83 3.27 -5.37
C PHE A 85 -22.31 3.87 -4.05
N ASP A 86 -21.31 4.05 -3.08
CA ASP A 86 -21.64 4.69 -1.79
C ASP A 86 -21.12 6.14 -1.75
N ALA A 87 -21.94 6.95 -1.14
CA ALA A 87 -21.48 8.35 -1.08
C ALA A 87 -22.04 9.03 0.18
N ASP A 88 -21.31 10.06 0.54
CA ASP A 88 -21.80 10.91 1.64
C ASP A 88 -21.28 12.34 1.45
N VAL A 89 -22.08 13.24 2.11
CA VAL A 89 -21.64 14.65 2.08
C VAL A 89 -20.58 14.87 3.17
N ASN A 90 -19.47 15.50 2.79
CA ASN A 90 -18.46 15.86 3.80
C ASN A 90 -18.98 16.96 4.73
N PHE A 91 -19.36 16.47 5.92
CA PHE A 91 -20.12 17.32 6.86
C PHE A 91 -19.34 18.59 7.20
N PHE A 92 -17.94 18.58 7.21
CA PHE A 92 -17.22 19.73 7.80
C PHE A 92 -16.72 20.66 6.69
N ASP A 93 -17.14 20.41 5.52
CA ASP A 93 -16.55 21.27 4.46
C ASP A 93 -17.50 22.43 4.16
N GLN A 94 -16.87 23.62 4.12
CA GLN A 94 -17.68 24.85 4.02
C GLN A 94 -18.20 25.04 2.59
N ARG A 95 -17.75 24.21 1.77
CA ARG A 95 -18.21 24.37 0.38
C ARG A 95 -19.60 23.75 0.22
N ASN A 96 -20.13 22.99 1.14
CA ASN A 96 -21.46 22.38 1.04
C ASN A 96 -22.56 23.43 1.27
N PRO A 97 -23.55 23.33 0.53
CA PRO A 97 -24.66 24.29 0.70
C PRO A 97 -25.19 24.28 2.15
N GLY A 98 -25.15 25.55 2.74
CA GLY A 98 -25.85 25.64 4.04
C GLY A 98 -24.88 25.40 5.21
N ALA A 99 -23.55 25.03 4.86
CA ALA A 99 -22.56 24.74 5.92
C ALA A 99 -22.21 26.00 6.70
N ASP A 100 -22.40 27.19 6.18
CA ASP A 100 -22.05 28.46 6.87
C ASP A 100 -23.22 28.94 7.73
N ASN A 101 -24.35 28.22 7.72
CA ASN A 101 -25.56 28.67 8.42
C ASN A 101 -26.05 27.57 9.38
N ARG A 102 -25.22 26.85 10.11
CA ARG A 102 -25.57 25.66 10.94
C ARG A 102 -25.88 26.09 12.37
N GLY A 103 -25.76 27.56 12.69
CA GLY A 103 -25.99 28.08 14.06
C GLY A 103 -24.88 27.69 15.01
N ASP A 104 -24.86 28.16 16.37
CA ASP A 104 -23.82 27.82 17.38
C ASP A 104 -24.41 26.87 18.44
N ASN A 105 -23.62 25.94 18.97
CA ASN A 105 -23.96 24.80 19.85
C ASN A 105 -24.11 25.25 21.31
N THR A 106 -24.81 26.41 21.45
CA THR A 106 -24.92 26.89 22.84
C THR A 106 -26.09 26.17 23.53
N LYS A 107 -25.61 25.51 24.59
CA LYS A 107 -26.56 24.68 25.39
C LYS A 107 -27.32 25.58 26.38
N ASP A 108 -28.70 25.36 26.32
CA ASP A 108 -29.53 26.12 27.28
C ASP A 108 -30.27 25.13 28.20
N VAL A 109 -29.95 25.24 29.39
CA VAL A 109 -30.64 24.29 30.31
C VAL A 109 -31.54 25.10 31.25
N THR A 110 -31.55 26.37 30.94
CA THR A 110 -32.24 27.22 31.95
C THR A 110 -33.58 27.69 31.38
N SER A 111 -33.85 27.55 30.08
CA SER A 111 -35.12 28.01 29.46
C SER A 111 -36.22 26.98 29.71
N ALA A 112 -37.45 27.56 29.80
CA ALA A 112 -38.66 26.74 30.11
C ALA A 112 -38.76 25.53 29.17
N GLY A 113 -38.69 24.27 29.84
CA GLY A 113 -38.81 23.01 29.07
C GLY A 113 -37.42 22.41 28.76
N CYS A 114 -36.37 23.16 29.30
CA CYS A 114 -35.02 22.62 29.05
C CYS A 114 -34.41 22.20 30.40
N THR A 115 -33.81 20.92 30.51
CA THR A 115 -33.13 20.42 31.73
C THR A 115 -31.73 19.91 31.39
N THR A 116 -31.02 19.73 32.56
CA THR A 116 -29.67 19.12 32.36
C THR A 116 -29.78 17.76 31.69
N ALA A 117 -30.92 17.05 32.00
CA ALA A 117 -31.16 15.72 31.37
C ALA A 117 -31.75 15.86 29.97
N SER A 118 -32.30 17.14 29.64
CA SER A 118 -32.86 17.40 28.29
C SER A 118 -32.64 18.87 27.92
N PRO A 119 -31.38 19.22 27.58
CA PRO A 119 -31.07 20.64 27.30
C PRO A 119 -31.70 21.11 25.98
N CYS A 120 -32.01 22.41 25.88
CA CYS A 120 -32.46 23.05 24.63
C CYS A 120 -31.29 23.70 23.90
N TRP A 121 -31.51 23.84 22.50
CA TRP A 121 -30.43 24.41 21.66
C TRP A 121 -31.02 25.53 20.79
N PRO A 122 -31.17 26.68 21.36
CA PRO A 122 -31.98 27.76 20.79
C PRO A 122 -31.30 28.41 19.58
N ASN A 123 -29.99 28.15 19.35
CA ASN A 123 -29.30 28.84 18.24
C ASN A 123 -28.96 27.84 17.12
N GLU A 124 -29.60 26.58 17.24
CA GLU A 124 -29.35 25.58 16.19
C GLU A 124 -30.27 25.84 14.99
N LYS A 125 -29.71 25.86 13.81
CA LYS A 125 -30.50 26.09 12.58
C LYS A 125 -30.78 24.76 11.88
N PRO A 126 -31.93 24.72 11.01
CA PRO A 126 -32.40 23.49 10.34
C PRO A 126 -31.26 22.76 9.64
N THR A 127 -30.19 23.41 9.11
CA THR A 127 -29.01 22.76 8.47
C THR A 127 -28.27 21.86 9.46
N SER A 128 -28.62 21.92 10.74
CA SER A 128 -27.93 21.14 11.80
C SER A 128 -28.74 19.88 12.12
N TYR A 129 -30.02 19.82 11.76
CA TYR A 129 -30.78 18.63 12.18
C TYR A 129 -31.65 18.13 11.02
N ASP A 130 -31.76 18.94 9.89
CA ASP A 130 -32.55 18.50 8.73
C ASP A 130 -31.62 18.04 7.60
N PRO A 131 -31.49 16.80 7.38
CA PRO A 131 -30.56 16.22 6.40
C PRO A 131 -30.88 16.67 4.97
N ALA A 132 -32.04 17.15 4.72
CA ALA A 132 -32.42 17.58 3.36
C ALA A 132 -31.98 19.02 3.09
N SER A 133 -31.53 19.72 4.18
CA SER A 133 -31.22 21.16 4.04
C SER A 133 -29.81 21.38 3.51
N THR A 134 -29.00 20.32 3.41
CA THR A 134 -27.63 20.47 2.86
C THR A 134 -27.34 19.29 1.92
N SER A 135 -28.31 18.95 1.02
CA SER A 135 -28.10 17.78 0.14
C SER A 135 -27.18 18.17 -1.03
N GLN A 136 -26.40 17.24 -1.30
CA GLN A 136 -25.55 17.41 -2.50
C GLN A 136 -26.14 16.61 -3.67
N ASP A 137 -25.68 17.00 -4.90
CA ASP A 137 -26.14 16.29 -6.11
C ASP A 137 -25.08 16.42 -7.21
N PHE A 138 -24.94 15.34 -7.96
CA PHE A 138 -24.10 15.41 -9.18
C PHE A 138 -24.67 14.46 -10.22
N LEU A 139 -24.13 14.67 -11.52
CA LEU A 139 -24.67 13.82 -12.60
C LEU A 139 -23.82 12.55 -12.76
N VAL A 140 -24.62 11.46 -12.92
CA VAL A 140 -23.97 10.21 -13.35
C VAL A 140 -24.30 9.96 -14.83
N ALA A 141 -23.12 9.88 -15.65
CA ALA A 141 -23.35 9.69 -17.09
C ALA A 141 -22.70 8.39 -17.55
N VAL A 142 -23.56 7.67 -18.42
CA VAL A 142 -22.98 6.46 -19.05
C VAL A 142 -23.02 6.61 -20.56
N ARG A 143 -21.83 6.12 -21.21
CA ARG A 143 -21.76 6.25 -22.67
C ARG A 143 -21.44 4.88 -23.30
N ASP A 144 -22.11 4.65 -24.47
CA ASP A 144 -21.76 3.38 -25.17
C ASP A 144 -20.77 3.64 -26.31
N THR A 145 -20.27 2.66 -26.99
CA THR A 145 -19.16 2.78 -27.97
C THR A 145 -19.66 3.46 -29.24
N ALA A 146 -20.98 3.52 -29.35
CA ALA A 146 -21.53 4.20 -30.55
C ALA A 146 -21.75 5.69 -30.29
N GLY A 147 -21.39 6.09 -28.96
CA GLY A 147 -21.42 7.55 -28.68
C GLY A 147 -22.75 7.96 -28.06
N HIS A 148 -23.72 6.97 -27.88
CA HIS A 148 -24.96 7.34 -27.16
C HIS A 148 -24.71 7.54 -25.66
N GLU A 149 -25.40 8.60 -25.13
CA GLU A 149 -25.14 8.92 -23.70
C GLU A 149 -26.47 9.09 -22.96
N ALA A 150 -26.36 8.58 -21.62
CA ALA A 150 -27.51 8.80 -20.74
C ALA A 150 -27.04 9.32 -19.37
N THR A 151 -27.93 10.25 -18.75
CA THR A 151 -27.48 10.81 -17.45
C THR A 151 -28.61 10.70 -16.43
N VAL A 152 -28.18 10.52 -15.13
CA VAL A 152 -29.15 10.62 -14.01
C VAL A 152 -28.54 11.51 -12.92
N HIS A 153 -29.52 12.02 -12.07
CA HIS A 153 -29.03 12.79 -10.90
C HIS A 153 -28.81 11.85 -9.70
N ALA A 154 -27.61 11.96 -9.21
CA ALA A 154 -27.31 11.08 -8.05
C ALA A 154 -28.18 11.43 -6.84
N GLY A 155 -28.57 12.71 -6.77
CA GLY A 155 -29.36 13.16 -5.60
C GLY A 155 -30.83 12.77 -5.77
N ASP A 156 -31.15 12.02 -6.80
CA ASP A 156 -32.55 11.64 -6.97
C ASP A 156 -32.93 10.58 -5.92
N PRO A 157 -33.96 10.80 -5.24
CA PRO A 157 -34.29 9.92 -4.11
C PRO A 157 -34.72 8.52 -4.58
N ARG A 158 -35.02 8.38 -5.94
CA ARG A 158 -35.32 7.02 -6.46
C ARG A 158 -34.12 6.09 -6.33
N TRP A 159 -32.93 6.78 -6.19
CA TRP A 159 -31.74 5.90 -6.24
C TRP A 159 -31.06 5.84 -4.87
N GLY A 160 -31.51 6.65 -3.87
CA GLY A 160 -30.97 6.60 -2.50
C GLY A 160 -30.89 8.00 -1.88
N ASN A 161 -30.52 8.07 -0.51
CA ASN A 161 -30.43 9.38 0.18
C ASN A 161 -28.99 9.69 0.59
N ALA A 162 -28.10 9.07 -0.20
CA ALA A 162 -26.66 9.06 0.15
C ALA A 162 -26.08 10.47 0.08
N LEU A 163 -26.84 11.40 -0.49
CA LEU A 163 -26.21 12.74 -0.67
C LEU A 163 -26.90 13.75 0.24
N GLN A 164 -27.62 13.09 1.21
CA GLN A 164 -28.05 13.97 2.32
C GLN A 164 -27.00 13.99 3.43
N VAL A 165 -26.77 15.05 4.09
CA VAL A 165 -25.73 15.13 5.15
C VAL A 165 -26.21 14.35 6.38
N SER A 166 -25.25 13.67 7.05
CA SER A 166 -25.55 12.97 8.32
C SER A 166 -26.05 13.96 9.40
N THR A 167 -27.18 13.48 10.19
CA THR A 167 -27.83 14.34 11.22
C THR A 167 -27.06 14.23 12.54
N GLY A 168 -26.77 15.42 13.31
CA GLY A 168 -26.13 15.50 14.65
C GLY A 168 -25.52 16.90 14.86
N THR A 169 -25.71 17.41 16.03
CA THR A 169 -25.62 18.86 16.35
C THR A 169 -24.24 19.18 16.93
N ASN A 170 -23.10 18.01 17.01
CA ASN A 170 -21.73 18.29 17.51
C ASN A 170 -20.80 17.12 17.15
N THR A 171 -19.52 17.49 16.91
CA THR A 171 -18.39 16.60 16.55
C THR A 171 -18.45 15.29 17.32
N PRO A 172 -19.12 15.21 18.61
CA PRO A 172 -19.18 13.90 19.26
C PRO A 172 -20.42 13.11 18.90
N ASN A 173 -21.37 13.65 18.12
CA ASN A 173 -22.64 12.95 17.80
C ASN A 173 -22.86 12.91 16.29
N THR A 174 -21.71 13.34 15.47
CA THR A 174 -21.87 13.22 14.00
C THR A 174 -21.33 11.86 13.54
N HIS A 175 -22.34 11.11 13.00
CA HIS A 175 -21.89 9.83 12.39
C HIS A 175 -21.82 9.96 10.87
N ILE A 176 -20.58 9.91 10.29
CA ILE A 176 -20.50 9.91 8.81
C ILE A 176 -20.68 8.47 8.30
N VAL A 177 -21.94 8.28 7.66
CA VAL A 177 -22.19 6.94 7.11
C VAL A 177 -22.35 7.06 5.57
N LEU A 178 -21.46 6.32 4.90
CA LEU A 178 -21.69 6.30 3.43
C LEU A 178 -22.93 5.47 3.12
N GLU A 179 -23.83 6.19 2.41
CA GLU A 179 -25.05 5.48 1.96
C GLU A 179 -24.99 5.18 0.47
N GLN A 180 -25.67 4.16 0.11
CA GLN A 180 -25.52 3.66 -1.27
C GLN A 180 -26.49 4.41 -2.21
N VAL A 181 -25.91 4.74 -3.42
CA VAL A 181 -26.71 5.16 -4.57
C VAL A 181 -26.77 3.98 -5.56
N ARG A 182 -28.06 3.74 -5.96
CA ARG A 182 -28.25 2.59 -6.84
C ARG A 182 -29.14 2.98 -8.03
N VAL A 183 -28.49 2.85 -9.25
CA VAL A 183 -29.27 3.27 -10.43
C VAL A 183 -29.40 2.05 -11.35
N PRO A 184 -30.67 1.72 -11.71
CA PRO A 184 -30.87 0.58 -12.63
C PRO A 184 -30.33 0.88 -14.04
N LEU A 185 -29.69 -0.19 -14.63
CA LEU A 185 -29.12 0.03 -15.97
C LEU A 185 -30.24 0.25 -16.98
N SER A 186 -31.43 -0.27 -16.64
CA SER A 186 -32.57 -0.03 -17.55
C SER A 186 -32.89 1.46 -17.67
N GLU A 187 -32.49 2.19 -16.63
CA GLU A 187 -32.71 3.64 -16.73
C GLU A 187 -31.83 4.28 -17.81
N PHE A 188 -30.69 3.79 -17.94
CA PHE A 188 -29.80 4.34 -18.98
C PHE A 188 -30.18 3.81 -20.36
N ALA A 189 -30.59 2.58 -20.37
CA ALA A 189 -31.01 1.99 -21.66
C ALA A 189 -32.24 2.72 -22.20
N ALA A 190 -33.14 3.04 -21.34
CA ALA A 190 -34.35 3.74 -21.80
C ALA A 190 -34.01 5.09 -22.43
N GLN A 191 -32.81 5.62 -22.12
CA GLN A 191 -32.39 6.91 -22.73
C GLN A 191 -31.52 6.68 -23.97
N GLY A 192 -31.45 5.34 -24.42
CA GLY A 192 -30.84 5.14 -25.75
C GLY A 192 -29.43 4.57 -25.66
N VAL A 193 -28.93 4.33 -24.42
CA VAL A 193 -27.58 3.75 -24.27
C VAL A 193 -27.68 2.21 -24.41
N ASP A 194 -26.71 1.62 -25.22
CA ASP A 194 -26.64 0.16 -25.40
C ASP A 194 -25.77 -0.49 -24.30
N THR A 195 -26.42 -1.21 -23.39
CA THR A 195 -25.68 -1.73 -22.22
C THR A 195 -24.85 -2.96 -22.62
N SER A 196 -24.97 -3.43 -23.83
CA SER A 196 -24.13 -4.58 -24.26
C SER A 196 -22.79 -4.08 -24.85
N SER A 197 -22.66 -2.73 -24.87
CA SER A 197 -21.37 -2.21 -25.42
C SER A 197 -21.04 -0.87 -24.76
N LEU A 198 -21.01 -0.84 -23.48
CA LEU A 198 -20.73 0.44 -22.80
C LEU A 198 -19.24 0.81 -22.89
N ALA A 199 -18.99 2.15 -22.99
CA ALA A 199 -17.57 2.63 -23.21
C ALA A 199 -17.07 3.31 -21.95
N ALA A 200 -17.98 3.95 -21.13
CA ALA A 200 -17.41 4.72 -19.99
C ALA A 200 -18.55 5.13 -19.06
N VAL A 201 -18.17 5.38 -17.73
CA VAL A 201 -19.03 6.08 -16.75
C VAL A 201 -18.37 7.41 -16.36
N GLU A 202 -19.26 8.47 -16.23
CA GLU A 202 -18.72 9.81 -15.92
C GLU A 202 -19.54 10.43 -14.78
N LEU A 203 -18.78 10.97 -13.77
CA LEU A 203 -19.44 11.79 -12.72
C LEU A 203 -19.16 13.28 -12.95
N ARG A 204 -20.26 14.07 -12.92
CA ARG A 204 -20.09 15.50 -13.27
C ARG A 204 -20.60 16.37 -12.14
N PHE A 205 -19.80 17.39 -11.81
CA PHE A 205 -20.10 18.22 -10.63
C PHE A 205 -20.21 19.69 -11.06
N GLY A 206 -21.14 20.36 -10.37
CA GLY A 206 -21.22 21.83 -10.59
C GLY A 206 -21.88 22.18 -11.91
N GLU A 207 -22.49 21.17 -12.61
CA GLU A 207 -23.23 21.47 -13.85
C GLU A 207 -24.62 22.06 -13.54
N ALA A 208 -25.15 22.66 -14.65
CA ALA A 208 -26.48 23.26 -14.48
C ALA A 208 -27.47 22.25 -13.91
N GLY A 209 -28.15 22.60 -12.81
CA GLY A 209 -29.17 21.67 -12.25
C GLY A 209 -28.61 20.88 -11.07
N THR A 210 -27.31 21.10 -10.73
CA THR A 210 -26.69 20.53 -9.51
C THR A 210 -26.06 21.65 -8.69
N PRO A 211 -25.76 21.37 -7.40
CA PRO A 211 -25.19 22.45 -6.59
C PRO A 211 -23.89 22.99 -7.20
N ALA A 212 -23.76 24.36 -7.15
CA ALA A 212 -22.64 25.08 -7.78
C ALA A 212 -21.34 24.84 -7.02
N SER A 213 -21.46 24.34 -5.73
CA SER A 213 -20.28 23.99 -4.91
C SER A 213 -20.64 22.85 -3.94
N GLY A 214 -19.57 22.14 -3.61
CA GLY A 214 -19.90 21.05 -2.66
C GLY A 214 -18.70 20.13 -2.46
N SER A 215 -18.94 19.28 -1.41
CA SER A 215 -17.89 18.30 -1.07
C SER A 215 -18.54 16.97 -0.69
N ILE A 216 -17.98 15.83 -1.38
CA ILE A 216 -18.58 14.52 -1.06
C ILE A 216 -17.46 13.50 -0.89
N GLN A 217 -17.91 12.42 -0.19
CA GLN A 217 -17.09 11.21 -0.18
C GLN A 217 -17.78 10.08 -0.97
N LEU A 218 -16.90 9.35 -1.79
CA LEU A 218 -17.49 8.32 -2.67
C LEU A 218 -16.67 7.03 -2.54
N ALA A 219 -17.47 5.92 -2.61
CA ALA A 219 -16.73 4.64 -2.60
C ALA A 219 -17.52 3.58 -3.36
N ASP A 220 -16.78 2.57 -3.87
CA ASP A 220 -17.36 1.29 -4.35
C ASP A 220 -18.25 1.52 -5.57
N LEU A 221 -17.80 2.33 -6.66
CA LEU A 221 -18.61 2.42 -7.89
C LEU A 221 -18.54 1.10 -8.67
N ARG A 222 -19.74 0.55 -8.99
CA ARG A 222 -19.69 -0.77 -9.65
C ARG A 222 -21.03 -1.04 -10.34
N PHE A 223 -20.87 -1.96 -11.52
CA PHE A 223 -22.11 -2.54 -12.06
C PHE A 223 -22.43 -3.87 -11.34
N GLN A 224 -23.66 -3.97 -10.79
CA GLN A 224 -23.86 -5.18 -9.98
C GLN A 224 -25.25 -5.76 -10.24
N GLU A 225 -25.45 -7.14 -9.69
CA GLU A 225 -26.73 -7.91 -9.67
C GLU A 225 -27.02 -8.52 -11.04
N ALA A 226 -26.84 -9.75 -10.98
CA ALA A 226 -27.11 -10.49 -12.22
C ALA A 226 -28.60 -10.41 -12.58
N ALA A 227 -28.96 -10.18 -13.81
CA ALA A 227 -30.32 -10.01 -14.39
C ALA A 227 -31.08 -11.34 -14.33
N SER A 228 -30.44 -12.54 -13.77
CA SER A 228 -31.20 -13.80 -13.71
C SER A 228 -31.06 -14.42 -12.31
N ALA A 229 -32.05 -14.34 -11.26
CA ALA A 229 -32.76 -14.93 -10.11
C ALA A 229 -31.79 -15.72 -9.21
N ALA A 230 -31.62 -15.30 -7.85
CA ALA A 230 -31.94 -15.55 -6.44
C ALA A 230 -31.00 -14.72 -5.55
N PRO A 231 -31.65 -13.91 -4.53
CA PRO A 231 -30.88 -13.09 -3.59
C PRO A 231 -29.75 -13.91 -2.92
N LEU A 232 -28.57 -13.70 -3.31
CA LEU A 232 -27.32 -14.24 -2.73
C LEU A 232 -26.99 -13.52 -1.41
N VAL A 233 -27.47 -14.05 -0.27
CA VAL A 233 -26.87 -13.62 1.03
C VAL A 233 -25.79 -14.62 1.43
N LEU A 234 -24.47 -14.26 1.30
CA LEU A 234 -23.27 -15.04 1.67
C LEU A 234 -23.22 -15.25 3.19
N SER A 235 -23.64 -16.49 3.71
CA SER A 235 -23.58 -16.82 5.16
C SER A 235 -22.60 -17.98 5.38
N ASP A 236 -21.68 -18.01 6.42
CA ASP A 236 -20.73 -19.08 6.82
C ASP A 236 -21.48 -20.27 7.44
N GLY A 237 -22.81 -20.36 7.35
CA GLY A 237 -23.55 -21.44 8.03
C GLY A 237 -23.65 -22.69 7.12
N THR A 238 -23.19 -23.89 7.58
CA THR A 238 -23.13 -25.15 6.81
C THR A 238 -24.35 -26.03 7.12
N ALA A 239 -25.39 -25.49 8.08
CA ALA A 239 -26.63 -26.27 8.38
C ALA A 239 -27.80 -25.28 8.61
N PRO A 240 -29.07 -25.93 8.40
CA PRO A 240 -30.32 -25.17 8.59
C PRO A 240 -30.48 -24.72 10.05
N ASP A 241 -30.01 -23.27 10.40
CA ASP A 241 -30.19 -22.54 11.66
C ASP A 241 -28.87 -21.92 12.12
N GLN A 242 -27.87 -21.98 11.25
CA GLN A 242 -26.56 -21.39 11.61
C GLN A 242 -26.42 -20.01 10.97
N GLY A 243 -27.71 -19.29 10.61
CA GLY A 243 -27.74 -17.90 10.11
C GLY A 243 -28.25 -17.85 8.66
N ALA A 244 -28.78 -16.54 8.16
CA ALA A 244 -29.45 -16.32 6.85
C ALA A 244 -28.52 -16.71 5.70
N GLY A 245 -29.02 -17.83 4.66
CA GLY A 245 -28.34 -18.20 3.39
C GLY A 245 -27.53 -19.50 3.56
N TYR A 246 -28.13 -20.65 3.97
CA TYR A 246 -27.55 -21.99 4.22
C TYR A 246 -27.21 -22.66 2.88
N GLY A 247 -25.80 -23.08 2.72
CA GLY A 247 -25.32 -23.92 1.59
C GLY A 247 -24.31 -23.15 0.73
N ALA A 248 -23.25 -23.92 0.19
CA ALA A 248 -22.23 -23.37 -0.73
C ALA A 248 -22.88 -22.51 -1.83
N PRO A 249 -22.29 -21.27 -1.98
CA PRO A 249 -22.84 -20.44 -3.07
C PRO A 249 -22.97 -21.22 -4.38
N LYS A 250 -24.27 -21.23 -5.07
CA LYS A 250 -24.48 -21.95 -6.35
C LYS A 250 -23.61 -21.36 -7.47
N THR A 251 -23.06 -19.96 -7.27
CA THR A 251 -22.14 -19.34 -8.27
C THR A 251 -21.26 -18.31 -7.57
N GLY A 252 -20.00 -18.16 -7.73
CA GLY A 252 -18.98 -17.31 -7.10
C GLY A 252 -18.05 -18.12 -6.19
N PRO A 253 -16.86 -17.47 -5.89
CA PRO A 253 -15.89 -18.25 -5.11
C PRO A 253 -16.48 -18.68 -3.76
N ASP A 254 -16.57 -19.86 -3.52
CA ASP A 254 -16.96 -20.44 -2.22
C ASP A 254 -16.24 -19.75 -1.06
N PRO A 255 -16.88 -18.77 -0.34
CA PRO A 255 -16.26 -18.05 0.78
C PRO A 255 -15.47 -19.01 1.70
N ALA A 256 -16.05 -20.20 1.81
CA ALA A 256 -15.27 -21.21 2.57
C ALA A 256 -13.99 -21.61 1.83
N ALA A 257 -14.01 -21.69 0.54
CA ALA A 257 -12.81 -21.96 -0.30
C ALA A 257 -11.85 -20.77 -0.29
N GLU A 258 -12.34 -19.57 -0.23
CA GLU A 258 -11.48 -18.37 -0.16
C GLU A 258 -10.83 -18.25 1.23
N LEU A 259 -11.66 -18.57 2.24
CA LEU A 259 -11.10 -18.55 3.61
C LEU A 259 -10.16 -19.74 3.80
N ALA A 260 -10.42 -20.84 2.97
CA ALA A 260 -9.48 -21.98 3.07
C ALA A 260 -8.15 -21.66 2.39
N ALA A 261 -8.19 -20.63 1.53
CA ALA A 261 -6.93 -20.30 0.83
C ALA A 261 -5.90 -19.71 1.79
N TYR A 262 -6.43 -19.24 2.93
CA TYR A 262 -5.48 -18.76 3.96
C TYR A 262 -5.00 -19.94 4.82
N ASP A 263 -3.75 -20.04 4.83
CA ASP A 263 -3.22 -21.09 5.74
C ASP A 263 -3.15 -20.58 7.19
N VAL A 264 -4.08 -21.15 7.90
CA VAL A 264 -4.17 -20.60 9.27
C VAL A 264 -3.67 -21.66 10.26
N THR A 265 -2.97 -22.70 9.61
CA THR A 265 -2.30 -23.66 10.50
C THR A 265 -1.22 -22.98 11.36
N PRO A 266 -1.30 -23.30 12.70
CA PRO A 266 -0.24 -22.72 13.54
C PRO A 266 1.15 -22.94 12.93
N GLY A 267 1.83 -21.69 12.86
CA GLY A 267 3.21 -21.82 12.32
C GLY A 267 3.23 -21.62 10.80
N GLU A 268 2.03 -21.76 10.14
CA GLU A 268 2.01 -21.60 8.67
C GLU A 268 1.01 -20.52 8.26
N MET A 269 0.67 -19.70 9.19
CA MET A 269 -0.34 -18.69 8.82
C MET A 269 0.22 -17.77 7.71
N SER A 270 -0.49 -17.66 6.67
CA SER A 270 -0.03 -16.79 5.57
C SER A 270 -1.24 -16.22 4.82
N LEU A 271 -0.98 -14.98 4.20
CA LEU A 271 -2.04 -14.36 3.38
C LEU A 271 -2.03 -14.97 1.99
N VAL A 272 -3.20 -14.99 1.37
CA VAL A 272 -3.27 -15.48 -0.02
C VAL A 272 -2.42 -14.59 -0.93
N ASP A 273 -1.56 -15.34 -1.66
CA ASP A 273 -0.68 -14.58 -2.59
C ASP A 273 -1.48 -14.15 -3.83
N THR A 274 -1.41 -12.78 -4.16
CA THR A 274 -2.31 -12.31 -5.24
C THR A 274 -1.47 -11.77 -6.41
N VAL A 275 -0.15 -11.94 -6.47
CA VAL A 275 0.78 -11.28 -7.41
C VAL A 275 0.76 -12.06 -8.73
N GLY A 276 -0.29 -12.40 -9.31
CA GLY A 276 -0.34 -13.14 -10.60
C GLY A 276 -1.75 -13.69 -10.83
N THR A 277 -2.65 -13.30 -9.86
CA THR A 277 -4.02 -13.83 -10.00
C THR A 277 -4.93 -12.77 -10.65
N PRO A 278 -5.51 -13.20 -11.87
CA PRO A 278 -6.45 -12.28 -12.54
C PRO A 278 -7.71 -12.04 -11.69
N GLY A 279 -7.68 -10.80 -10.86
CA GLY A 279 -8.85 -10.44 -10.02
C GLY A 279 -8.47 -10.33 -8.53
N ALA A 280 -7.14 -10.51 -8.08
CA ALA A 280 -6.64 -10.57 -6.69
C ALA A 280 -6.21 -9.17 -6.23
N ALA A 281 -6.55 -8.73 -4.89
CA ALA A 281 -6.11 -7.50 -4.20
C ALA A 281 -5.07 -6.72 -5.01
N THR A 282 -5.25 -5.42 -4.88
CA THR A 282 -4.40 -4.44 -5.59
C THR A 282 -2.93 -4.62 -5.22
N THR A 283 -2.03 -4.91 -6.22
CA THR A 283 -0.56 -5.02 -6.06
C THR A 283 0.09 -3.66 -6.36
N TRP A 284 0.98 -3.29 -5.37
CA TRP A 284 1.81 -2.10 -5.63
C TRP A 284 3.29 -2.47 -5.76
N VAL A 285 3.83 -1.94 -6.93
CA VAL A 285 5.24 -2.30 -7.18
C VAL A 285 6.13 -1.13 -6.75
N VAL A 286 7.25 -1.53 -6.06
CA VAL A 286 8.17 -0.48 -5.55
C VAL A 286 9.57 -0.77 -6.13
N ASP A 287 10.14 0.28 -6.68
CA ASP A 287 11.54 0.19 -7.14
C ASP A 287 12.27 1.50 -6.84
N ASP A 288 13.32 1.41 -6.11
CA ASP A 288 13.99 2.63 -5.56
C ASP A 288 14.54 3.50 -6.69
N ASP A 289 14.87 2.92 -7.86
CA ASP A 289 15.48 3.76 -8.94
C ASP A 289 14.77 3.50 -10.27
N ARG A 290 13.76 2.62 -10.20
CA ARG A 290 12.90 2.30 -11.36
C ARG A 290 13.72 1.66 -12.48
N VAL A 291 14.83 1.09 -12.06
CA VAL A 291 15.62 0.41 -13.10
C VAL A 291 15.10 -1.02 -13.26
N GLN A 292 14.79 -1.66 -12.21
CA GLN A 292 14.36 -3.07 -12.31
C GLN A 292 12.88 -3.17 -12.69
N CYS A 293 12.20 -2.18 -12.16
CA CYS A 293 10.77 -2.10 -12.50
C CYS A 293 10.43 -0.68 -12.94
N PRO A 294 10.57 -0.35 -14.22
CA PRO A 294 10.41 1.04 -14.72
C PRO A 294 8.99 1.55 -14.50
N GLY A 295 8.05 0.60 -14.32
CA GLY A 295 6.65 1.04 -14.10
C GLY A 295 6.27 1.04 -12.64
N ALA A 296 7.31 0.95 -11.79
CA ALA A 296 6.97 0.89 -10.35
C ALA A 296 6.16 2.11 -9.91
N SER A 297 5.11 1.80 -8.98
CA SER A 297 4.21 2.87 -8.48
C SER A 297 4.91 3.78 -7.48
N PHE A 298 5.93 3.19 -6.88
CA PHE A 298 6.57 3.99 -5.80
C PHE A 298 8.09 3.72 -5.82
N THR A 299 8.81 4.72 -5.31
CA THR A 299 10.28 4.50 -5.13
C THR A 299 10.60 4.28 -3.65
N SER A 300 9.57 4.45 -2.79
CA SER A 300 9.72 4.21 -1.33
C SER A 300 8.69 3.16 -0.87
N ILE A 301 9.21 2.27 -0.01
CA ILE A 301 8.29 1.22 0.51
C ILE A 301 7.30 1.85 1.50
N GLN A 302 7.79 2.79 2.35
CA GLN A 302 6.84 3.40 3.31
C GLN A 302 5.71 4.13 2.58
N ARG A 303 6.02 4.78 1.48
CA ARG A 303 4.93 5.46 0.75
C ARG A 303 3.93 4.45 0.21
N ALA A 304 4.48 3.36 -0.26
CA ALA A 304 3.55 2.32 -0.73
C ALA A 304 2.69 1.78 0.43
N VAL A 305 3.32 1.58 1.57
CA VAL A 305 2.56 1.12 2.76
C VAL A 305 1.48 2.13 3.11
N ASP A 306 1.75 3.43 3.09
CA ASP A 306 0.77 4.46 3.49
C ASP A 306 -0.40 4.49 2.49
N PHE A 307 0.04 4.10 1.23
CA PHE A 307 -0.99 4.20 0.17
C PHE A 307 -1.82 2.91 0.14
N ALA A 308 -1.29 1.86 0.54
CA ALA A 308 -1.94 0.56 0.31
C ALA A 308 -3.16 0.42 1.24
N ALA A 309 -4.20 -0.20 0.67
CA ALA A 309 -5.33 -0.63 1.54
C ALA A 309 -4.99 -1.93 2.28
N PRO A 310 -5.71 -2.21 3.40
CA PRO A 310 -5.47 -3.48 4.10
C PRO A 310 -5.58 -4.68 3.17
N TRP A 311 -4.59 -5.55 3.31
CA TRP A 311 -4.52 -6.87 2.65
C TRP A 311 -3.97 -6.72 1.23
N ASP A 312 -3.53 -5.47 0.87
CA ASP A 312 -2.82 -5.34 -0.41
C ASP A 312 -1.43 -5.99 -0.36
N THR A 313 -1.00 -6.21 -1.67
CA THR A 313 0.38 -6.74 -1.75
C THR A 313 1.34 -5.66 -2.29
N ILE A 314 2.37 -5.49 -1.49
CA ILE A 314 3.47 -4.61 -1.97
C ILE A 314 4.63 -5.48 -2.49
N VAL A 315 4.88 -5.32 -3.82
CA VAL A 315 6.01 -6.06 -4.42
C VAL A 315 7.23 -5.13 -4.52
N VAL A 316 8.38 -5.70 -4.01
CA VAL A 316 9.56 -4.80 -3.95
C VAL A 316 10.63 -5.39 -4.87
N CYS A 317 11.00 -4.54 -5.82
CA CYS A 317 12.06 -4.98 -6.76
C CYS A 317 13.45 -4.84 -6.13
N GLU A 318 14.33 -5.46 -6.85
CA GLU A 318 15.73 -5.45 -6.37
C GLU A 318 16.22 -4.02 -6.10
N GLY A 319 16.87 -3.92 -4.89
CA GLY A 319 17.44 -2.59 -4.58
C GLY A 319 17.67 -2.45 -3.07
N THR A 320 18.30 -1.26 -2.78
CA THR A 320 18.48 -0.89 -1.35
C THR A 320 17.54 0.26 -0.99
N TYR A 321 16.77 -0.05 0.06
CA TYR A 321 15.74 0.95 0.43
C TYR A 321 16.04 1.51 1.81
N GLN A 322 16.47 2.81 1.75
CA GLN A 322 16.70 3.53 3.03
C GLN A 322 15.44 4.33 3.40
N GLU A 323 14.84 3.83 4.53
CA GLU A 323 13.51 4.39 4.83
C GLU A 323 13.53 5.14 6.17
N ARG A 324 12.64 6.06 6.20
CA ARG A 324 12.41 6.80 7.46
C ARG A 324 10.92 7.06 7.64
N SER A 325 10.45 6.67 8.88
CA SER A 325 9.03 6.96 9.14
C SER A 325 8.83 7.33 10.61
N THR A 326 7.64 7.92 10.81
CA THR A 326 7.31 8.32 12.20
C THR A 326 6.27 7.34 12.79
N PRO A 327 6.67 6.75 13.92
CA PRO A 327 5.73 5.81 14.54
C PRO A 327 4.44 6.49 15.00
N VAL A 328 3.43 5.71 15.10
CA VAL A 328 2.14 6.25 15.59
C VAL A 328 2.15 6.21 17.12
N ASN A 329 1.99 7.48 17.70
CA ASN A 329 2.05 7.56 19.18
C ASN A 329 0.63 7.65 19.75
N HIS A 330 0.39 6.64 20.57
CA HIS A 330 -0.89 6.59 21.30
C HIS A 330 -0.72 5.89 22.64
N ALA A 331 -1.67 6.21 23.58
CA ALA A 331 -1.56 5.60 24.93
C ALA A 331 -1.52 4.08 24.86
N SER A 332 -2.14 3.51 23.90
CA SER A 332 -2.17 2.04 23.75
C SER A 332 -1.05 1.54 22.84
N ASN A 333 -0.28 2.48 22.30
CA ASN A 333 0.97 2.22 21.55
C ASN A 333 2.02 3.29 21.87
N PRO A 334 2.56 3.17 23.03
CA PRO A 334 3.48 4.22 23.49
C PRO A 334 4.77 4.24 22.65
N VAL A 335 5.18 5.49 22.39
CA VAL A 335 6.43 5.67 21.62
C VAL A 335 7.31 6.67 22.39
N ALA A 336 8.51 6.26 22.55
CA ALA A 336 9.44 7.19 23.23
C ALA A 336 9.61 8.48 22.42
N THR A 337 9.77 9.51 23.17
CA THR A 337 9.93 10.82 22.50
C THR A 337 11.12 10.80 21.53
N GLY A 338 10.85 11.28 20.26
CA GLY A 338 11.95 11.44 19.27
C GLY A 338 12.25 10.11 18.55
N ALA A 339 11.51 9.09 18.92
CA ALA A 339 11.79 7.79 18.27
C ALA A 339 11.29 7.80 16.82
N LEU A 340 12.10 7.19 15.95
CA LEU A 340 11.69 7.00 14.54
C LEU A 340 11.71 5.51 14.20
N ASN A 341 11.14 5.26 13.00
CA ASN A 341 11.27 3.92 12.41
C ASN A 341 11.74 4.00 10.95
N GLY A 342 12.32 2.76 10.55
CA GLY A 342 12.49 2.71 9.07
C GLY A 342 11.12 2.67 8.37
N LEU A 343 10.34 1.63 8.78
CA LEU A 343 8.98 1.51 8.27
C LEU A 343 8.00 1.40 9.43
N THR A 344 6.84 2.08 9.21
CA THR A 344 5.75 1.90 10.16
C THR A 344 4.53 1.33 9.41
N ILE A 345 4.12 0.10 9.93
CA ILE A 345 2.99 -0.58 9.26
C ILE A 345 1.87 -0.74 10.30
N THR A 346 0.66 -0.30 9.86
CA THR A 346 -0.42 -0.33 10.88
C THR A 346 -1.66 -1.01 10.30
N LYS A 347 -1.45 -1.68 9.23
CA LYS A 347 -2.60 -2.39 8.61
C LYS A 347 -2.10 -3.73 8.04
N PRO A 348 -3.19 -4.66 7.89
CA PRO A 348 -2.76 -5.95 7.33
C PRO A 348 -2.35 -5.82 5.85
N LEU A 349 -1.18 -6.37 5.53
CA LEU A 349 -0.74 -6.36 4.11
C LEU A 349 0.45 -7.30 3.94
N LYS A 350 0.81 -7.41 2.64
CA LYS A 350 2.00 -8.23 2.31
C LYS A 350 3.10 -7.35 1.70
N ILE A 351 4.27 -7.69 2.22
CA ILE A 351 5.46 -7.15 1.53
C ILE A 351 6.25 -8.33 0.97
N LYS A 352 6.35 -8.23 -0.31
CA LYS A 352 7.06 -9.34 -0.99
C LYS A 352 8.26 -8.79 -1.77
N GLY A 353 9.47 -9.24 -1.28
CA GLY A 353 10.70 -8.79 -1.97
C GLY A 353 11.14 -9.82 -3.01
N ALA A 354 11.93 -9.37 -4.01
CA ALA A 354 12.44 -10.23 -5.10
C ALA A 354 13.40 -11.31 -4.57
N GLY A 355 13.67 -11.22 -3.27
CA GLY A 355 14.63 -12.18 -2.68
C GLY A 355 15.50 -11.47 -1.63
N ALA A 356 15.85 -12.29 -0.58
CA ALA A 356 16.63 -11.67 0.53
C ALA A 356 18.02 -11.25 0.04
N ASP A 357 18.48 -11.78 -1.07
CA ASP A 357 19.80 -11.36 -1.62
C ASP A 357 19.66 -10.16 -2.56
N LYS A 358 18.46 -9.77 -2.80
CA LYS A 358 18.29 -8.73 -3.84
C LYS A 358 17.66 -7.46 -3.22
N VAL A 359 16.93 -7.69 -2.13
CA VAL A 359 16.22 -6.51 -1.59
C VAL A 359 16.73 -6.26 -0.17
N THR A 360 17.22 -5.00 0.00
CA THR A 360 17.67 -4.63 1.36
C THR A 360 16.83 -3.44 1.86
N ILE A 361 16.17 -3.73 3.04
CA ILE A 361 15.48 -2.61 3.72
C ILE A 361 16.30 -2.17 4.94
N MET A 362 16.55 -0.80 4.99
CA MET A 362 17.33 -0.29 6.15
C MET A 362 16.91 1.15 6.45
N PRO A 363 17.23 1.59 7.65
CA PRO A 363 16.87 2.98 7.96
C PRO A 363 17.71 3.99 7.16
N ASP A 364 17.13 5.16 7.14
CA ASP A 364 17.95 6.26 6.60
C ASP A 364 19.31 6.32 7.34
N GLN A 365 20.34 6.21 6.48
CA GLN A 365 21.67 5.97 7.12
C GLN A 365 22.29 7.31 7.56
N SER A 366 21.57 8.38 7.31
CA SER A 366 22.03 9.66 7.90
C SER A 366 21.70 9.75 9.39
N LEU A 367 20.96 8.78 9.88
CA LEU A 367 20.60 8.78 11.31
C LEU A 367 21.60 7.92 12.10
N SER A 368 21.83 8.49 13.27
CA SER A 368 22.75 7.68 14.11
C SER A 368 21.94 6.64 14.92
N THR A 369 20.62 7.00 15.21
CA THR A 369 19.81 6.01 15.97
C THR A 369 18.33 6.22 15.63
N LEU A 370 17.61 5.00 15.74
CA LEU A 370 16.15 5.11 15.60
C LEU A 370 15.49 5.21 16.98
N ALA A 371 16.22 4.91 17.97
CA ALA A 371 15.62 4.90 19.32
C ALA A 371 15.31 6.32 19.81
N GLY A 372 14.33 6.44 20.63
CA GLY A 372 13.99 7.74 21.23
C GLY A 372 14.94 8.10 22.37
N ALA A 373 14.67 9.24 22.99
CA ALA A 373 15.56 9.79 24.03
C ALA A 373 15.76 8.77 25.16
N THR A 374 14.60 8.07 25.52
CA THR A 374 14.72 6.97 26.50
C THR A 374 14.29 5.65 25.83
N PRO A 375 15.35 4.93 25.38
CA PRO A 375 15.00 3.73 24.60
C PRO A 375 14.39 2.63 25.48
N TYR A 376 13.30 2.13 24.96
CA TYR A 376 12.90 0.85 25.59
C TYR A 376 12.18 -0.03 24.56
N LEU A 377 12.23 -1.34 24.74
CA LEU A 377 11.99 -2.36 23.69
C LEU A 377 10.50 -2.45 23.35
N ARG A 378 9.60 -2.24 24.36
CA ARG A 378 8.16 -2.47 24.14
C ARG A 378 7.44 -1.16 23.84
N ASP A 379 8.17 -0.37 22.96
CA ASP A 379 7.49 0.84 22.46
C ASP A 379 7.44 0.80 20.93
N GLY A 380 6.42 1.45 20.36
CA GLY A 380 6.11 1.38 18.91
C GLY A 380 7.18 2.06 18.04
N GLY A 381 8.34 2.66 18.70
CA GLY A 381 9.39 3.38 17.92
C GLY A 381 10.77 2.77 18.17
N GLY A 382 11.74 3.05 17.19
CA GLY A 382 13.16 2.64 17.42
C GLY A 382 13.51 1.39 16.61
N ASN A 383 12.60 1.04 15.62
CA ASN A 383 12.85 -0.22 14.91
C ASN A 383 12.99 0.04 13.40
N VAL A 384 13.75 -0.93 12.74
CA VAL A 384 13.81 -0.77 11.27
C VAL A 384 12.41 -0.92 10.68
N ILE A 385 11.69 -2.00 11.16
CA ILE A 385 10.27 -2.12 10.74
C ILE A 385 9.41 -2.31 12.00
N THR A 386 8.43 -1.44 12.05
CA THR A 386 7.45 -1.62 13.13
C THR A 386 6.08 -1.98 12.51
N VAL A 387 5.55 -3.08 13.10
CA VAL A 387 4.16 -3.42 12.77
C VAL A 387 3.31 -3.22 14.04
N SER A 388 2.52 -2.20 13.84
CA SER A 388 1.77 -1.89 15.08
C SER A 388 0.27 -1.81 14.77
N ARG A 389 -0.47 -1.97 15.67
CA ARG A 389 -1.95 -1.99 15.50
C ARG A 389 -2.49 -0.57 15.31
N GLN A 390 -3.62 -0.37 14.36
CA GLN A 390 -4.31 0.94 14.19
C GLN A 390 -5.66 0.93 14.91
N SER A 391 -6.23 -0.37 15.31
CA SER A 391 -7.66 -0.32 15.70
C SER A 391 -7.83 -0.92 17.11
N LEU A 392 -8.69 -0.13 18.04
CA LEU A 392 -9.16 -0.42 19.42
C LEU A 392 -10.17 -1.57 19.40
N GLY A 393 -10.48 -2.41 18.21
CA GLY A 393 -11.37 -3.60 18.23
C GLY A 393 -10.58 -4.87 17.88
N SER A 394 -11.22 -6.16 18.32
CA SER A 394 -10.76 -7.53 18.62
C SER A 394 -9.67 -7.98 17.63
N THR A 395 -8.35 -8.17 18.06
CA THR A 395 -7.10 -8.73 17.48
C THR A 395 -7.16 -10.25 17.46
N ASP A 396 -7.98 -10.65 16.46
CA ASP A 396 -7.79 -12.09 16.18
C ASP A 396 -6.82 -12.29 14.99
N THR A 397 -5.80 -13.10 15.16
CA THR A 397 -4.80 -13.49 14.15
C THR A 397 -5.24 -13.10 12.74
N ASN A 398 -6.57 -12.80 12.50
CA ASN A 398 -6.98 -12.66 11.09
C ASN A 398 -7.32 -11.21 10.75
N GLU A 399 -7.18 -10.27 11.76
CA GLU A 399 -7.61 -8.89 11.46
C GLU A 399 -6.38 -7.98 11.23
N MET A 400 -5.18 -8.23 11.90
CA MET A 400 -3.93 -7.47 11.68
C MET A 400 -2.77 -8.45 11.50
N PHE A 401 -2.68 -8.91 10.18
CA PHE A 401 -1.61 -9.86 9.83
C PHE A 401 -0.75 -9.29 8.69
N VAL A 402 0.55 -9.15 9.04
CA VAL A 402 1.50 -8.67 8.01
C VAL A 402 2.44 -9.82 7.62
N ASP A 403 2.43 -10.01 6.32
CA ASP A 403 3.37 -11.04 5.81
C ASP A 403 4.55 -10.36 5.08
N ILE A 404 5.78 -10.63 5.66
CA ILE A 404 6.99 -10.06 5.05
C ILE A 404 7.86 -11.22 4.54
N SER A 405 8.19 -11.11 3.23
CA SER A 405 9.01 -12.22 2.70
C SER A 405 9.97 -11.70 1.63
N GLY A 406 11.11 -12.48 1.53
CA GLY A 406 12.06 -12.27 0.42
C GLY A 406 12.83 -10.96 0.55
N VAL A 407 13.08 -10.54 1.81
CA VAL A 407 13.83 -9.26 1.92
C VAL A 407 14.93 -9.44 2.97
N THR A 408 15.93 -8.56 2.80
CA THR A 408 16.89 -8.37 3.93
C THR A 408 16.53 -7.10 4.70
N VAL A 409 16.35 -7.31 6.06
CA VAL A 409 16.14 -6.14 6.96
C VAL A 409 17.37 -5.97 7.87
N THR A 410 17.99 -4.73 7.74
CA THR A 410 19.20 -4.49 8.55
C THR A 410 19.20 -3.05 9.06
N ALA A 411 20.08 -2.90 10.16
CA ALA A 411 20.16 -1.52 10.71
C ALA A 411 21.28 -0.72 10.04
N GLY A 412 22.09 -1.41 9.11
CA GLY A 412 23.25 -0.67 8.58
C GLY A 412 24.08 -0.03 9.68
N ARG A 413 24.29 1.26 9.57
CA ARG A 413 25.19 1.93 10.56
C ARG A 413 24.34 2.60 11.64
N THR A 414 23.01 2.44 11.62
CA THR A 414 22.11 3.13 12.55
C THR A 414 21.72 2.16 13.69
N TYR A 415 21.82 2.72 14.97
CA TYR A 415 21.36 1.86 16.09
C TYR A 415 19.83 1.71 16.06
N ALA A 416 19.44 0.43 16.20
CA ALA A 416 17.99 0.13 16.26
C ALA A 416 17.71 -0.83 17.42
N GLU A 417 16.48 -0.62 17.93
CA GLU A 417 16.12 -1.53 19.05
C GLU A 417 15.74 -2.92 18.53
N ALA A 418 15.22 -3.00 17.24
CA ALA A 418 14.94 -4.30 16.60
C ALA A 418 14.92 -4.14 15.08
N GLY A 419 15.33 -5.28 14.44
CA GLY A 419 15.13 -5.25 12.97
C GLY A 419 13.64 -5.17 12.60
N ILE A 420 12.86 -6.15 13.12
CA ILE A 420 11.41 -6.12 12.90
C ILE A 420 10.70 -6.31 14.25
N ALA A 421 9.72 -5.38 14.46
CA ALA A 421 9.02 -5.50 15.76
C ALA A 421 7.51 -5.52 15.51
N PHE A 422 6.89 -6.61 16.14
CA PHE A 422 5.42 -6.70 16.10
C PHE A 422 4.86 -6.30 17.47
N PHE A 423 4.03 -5.22 17.42
CA PHE A 423 3.48 -4.71 18.71
C PHE A 423 1.96 -4.91 18.69
N GLY A 424 1.57 -6.01 19.50
CA GLY A 424 0.10 -6.28 19.57
C GLY A 424 -0.45 -6.66 18.18
N ALA A 425 0.52 -7.15 17.32
CA ALA A 425 0.11 -7.48 15.93
C ALA A 425 0.56 -8.91 15.61
N ALA A 426 -0.11 -9.45 14.53
CA ALA A 426 0.28 -10.80 14.05
C ALA A 426 1.01 -10.71 12.70
N GLY A 427 1.86 -11.75 12.52
CA GLY A 427 2.54 -11.64 11.21
C GLY A 427 3.43 -12.86 10.96
N ARG A 428 3.92 -12.80 9.76
CA ARG A 428 4.91 -13.83 9.36
C ARG A 428 6.08 -13.15 8.64
N VAL A 429 7.29 -13.67 9.09
CA VAL A 429 8.52 -13.30 8.36
C VAL A 429 9.13 -14.58 7.75
N SER A 430 9.22 -14.58 6.41
CA SER A 430 9.74 -15.83 5.78
C SER A 430 10.68 -15.47 4.63
N ASP A 431 11.58 -16.50 4.39
CA ASP A 431 12.55 -16.37 3.28
C ASP A 431 13.26 -15.01 3.31
N SER A 432 13.51 -14.62 4.61
CA SER A 432 14.13 -13.28 4.72
C SER A 432 15.38 -13.37 5.62
N VAL A 433 16.23 -12.28 5.40
CA VAL A 433 17.36 -12.12 6.34
C VAL A 433 17.07 -10.89 7.22
N VAL A 434 17.12 -11.14 8.59
CA VAL A 434 17.05 -9.99 9.51
C VAL A 434 18.39 -9.83 10.25
N GLY A 435 19.07 -8.73 10.02
CA GLY A 435 20.45 -8.44 10.47
C GLY A 435 21.41 -8.26 9.30
N PRO A 436 22.65 -7.81 9.62
CA PRO A 436 23.10 -7.53 10.99
C PRO A 436 22.51 -6.21 11.51
N MET A 437 22.43 -6.24 12.86
CA MET A 437 22.14 -4.97 13.56
C MET A 437 23.43 -4.24 13.93
N LYS A 438 23.26 -2.90 14.10
CA LYS A 438 24.45 -2.20 14.62
C LYS A 438 24.66 -2.55 16.11
N VAL A 439 25.97 -2.92 16.41
CA VAL A 439 26.24 -3.36 17.80
C VAL A 439 27.26 -2.40 18.43
N GLY A 440 27.04 -2.23 19.75
CA GLY A 440 27.94 -1.32 20.48
C GLY A 440 29.29 -2.00 20.78
N SER A 441 30.34 -1.28 20.78
CA SER A 441 31.67 -1.88 21.07
C SER A 441 32.28 -1.29 22.33
N THR A 442 31.60 -0.24 22.89
CA THR A 442 32.10 0.35 24.15
C THR A 442 30.97 0.35 25.18
N PRO A 443 31.31 0.43 26.40
CA PRO A 443 30.28 0.47 27.44
C PRO A 443 29.33 1.65 27.25
N ALA A 444 29.87 2.80 26.82
CA ALA A 444 28.98 3.97 26.60
C ALA A 444 27.97 3.69 25.47
N GLU A 445 28.50 3.05 24.45
CA GLU A 445 27.57 2.75 23.33
C GLU A 445 26.53 1.71 23.77
N LEU A 446 26.95 0.77 24.50
CA LEU A 446 26.02 -0.27 24.96
C LEU A 446 24.99 0.31 25.93
N ALA A 447 25.39 1.26 26.67
CA ALA A 447 24.42 1.90 27.58
C ALA A 447 23.43 2.78 26.79
N ALA A 448 23.93 3.40 25.73
CA ALA A 448 23.07 4.32 24.96
C ALA A 448 22.13 3.53 24.05
N ALA A 449 22.60 2.31 23.68
CA ALA A 449 21.78 1.46 22.78
C ALA A 449 21.75 0.03 23.33
N PRO A 450 21.00 -0.13 24.33
CA PRO A 450 21.09 -1.39 25.11
C PRO A 450 20.38 -2.55 24.40
N HIS A 451 19.67 -2.21 23.35
CA HIS A 451 18.94 -3.34 22.72
C HIS A 451 19.64 -3.77 21.43
N GLY A 452 18.88 -4.23 20.45
CA GLY A 452 19.46 -4.70 19.18
C GLY A 452 19.03 -6.16 18.91
N TRP A 453 17.70 -6.26 18.86
CA TRP A 453 17.14 -7.60 18.57
C TRP A 453 16.85 -7.72 17.06
N GLY A 454 17.01 -9.03 16.60
CA GLY A 454 16.57 -9.24 15.20
C GLY A 454 15.05 -9.02 15.06
N ILE A 455 14.26 -9.87 15.77
CA ILE A 455 12.78 -9.78 15.65
C ILE A 455 12.20 -9.80 17.07
N VAL A 456 11.18 -8.87 17.16
CA VAL A 456 10.56 -8.81 18.51
C VAL A 456 9.03 -8.81 18.32
N LYS A 457 8.44 -9.73 19.15
CA LYS A 457 6.98 -9.66 19.30
C LYS A 457 6.60 -9.38 20.77
N THR A 458 5.74 -8.30 20.85
CA THR A 458 5.36 -7.98 22.23
C THR A 458 3.88 -7.57 22.27
N SER A 459 3.46 -7.55 23.57
CA SER A 459 2.03 -7.12 23.75
C SER A 459 1.98 -5.67 24.23
N LEU A 460 0.86 -4.90 23.78
CA LEU A 460 0.69 -3.50 24.25
C LEU A 460 -0.64 -3.36 24.98
N VAL A 461 -1.39 -4.57 25.07
CA VAL A 461 -2.74 -4.44 25.67
C VAL A 461 -2.88 -5.50 26.77
N GLN A 462 -3.76 -5.14 27.66
CA GLN A 462 -4.05 -6.10 28.74
C GLN A 462 -5.34 -6.87 28.42
N GLY A 463 -5.15 -8.17 28.47
CA GLY A 463 -6.37 -8.95 28.14
C GLY A 463 -6.79 -9.81 29.36
N SER A 464 -8.23 -10.00 29.35
CA SER A 464 -8.74 -10.95 30.38
C SER A 464 -9.87 -11.79 29.78
N GLY A 465 -9.96 -13.12 30.28
CA GLY A 465 -11.12 -13.96 29.93
C GLY A 465 -10.88 -14.74 28.63
N PRO A 466 -11.74 -15.70 28.25
CA PRO A 466 -11.63 -16.65 27.14
C PRO A 466 -11.74 -15.94 25.78
N GLY A 467 -12.17 -14.62 25.67
CA GLY A 467 -12.27 -13.87 24.38
C GLY A 467 -11.14 -12.85 24.25
N THR A 468 -10.02 -13.15 25.10
CA THR A 468 -8.97 -12.10 25.04
C THR A 468 -8.27 -12.13 23.67
N VAL A 469 -7.50 -11.12 23.43
CA VAL A 469 -6.81 -10.96 22.13
C VAL A 469 -5.76 -12.07 21.94
N GLU A 470 -5.88 -12.52 20.65
CA GLU A 470 -4.85 -13.52 20.29
C GLU A 470 -4.04 -13.04 19.08
N ASN A 471 -2.69 -13.15 19.26
CA ASN A 471 -1.85 -12.81 18.10
C ASN A 471 -0.67 -13.78 18.00
N GLU A 472 -0.32 -13.86 16.73
CA GLU A 472 0.77 -14.84 16.49
C GLU A 472 1.79 -14.26 15.50
N VAL A 473 3.07 -14.71 15.75
CA VAL A 473 4.12 -14.36 14.77
C VAL A 473 4.92 -15.63 14.46
N THR A 474 4.99 -15.79 13.12
CA THR A 474 5.82 -16.92 12.65
C THR A 474 7.07 -16.41 11.93
N VAL A 475 8.20 -17.08 12.32
CA VAL A 475 9.45 -16.85 11.55
C VAL A 475 9.84 -18.17 10.87
N ALA A 476 9.84 -18.06 9.52
CA ALA A 476 10.04 -19.34 8.81
C ALA A 476 11.07 -19.15 7.67
N ASP A 477 11.90 -20.22 7.60
CA ASP A 477 12.88 -20.29 6.47
C ASP A 477 13.64 -18.98 6.31
N SER A 478 14.07 -18.47 7.44
CA SER A 478 14.79 -17.18 7.39
C SER A 478 16.12 -17.30 8.14
N LEU A 479 16.88 -16.21 7.92
CA LEU A 479 18.12 -16.07 8.71
C LEU A 479 18.04 -14.81 9.58
N VAL A 480 18.16 -15.05 10.92
CA VAL A 480 18.32 -13.91 11.86
C VAL A 480 19.73 -13.91 12.45
N THR A 481 20.38 -12.74 12.11
CA THR A 481 21.80 -12.84 12.48
C THR A 481 22.34 -11.45 12.85
N GLY A 482 23.56 -11.48 13.52
CA GLY A 482 24.32 -10.23 13.74
C GLY A 482 23.55 -9.27 14.67
N TYR A 483 22.98 -9.84 15.80
CA TYR A 483 22.26 -8.95 16.73
C TYR A 483 23.08 -8.74 18.01
N GLN A 484 22.72 -7.56 18.72
CA GLN A 484 23.45 -7.21 19.96
C GLN A 484 22.88 -7.99 21.15
N ALA A 485 21.49 -7.90 21.33
CA ALA A 485 20.91 -8.49 22.57
C ALA A 485 20.33 -9.88 22.26
N GLY A 486 19.65 -10.04 21.15
CA GLY A 486 19.04 -11.35 20.89
C GLY A 486 18.56 -11.46 19.44
N GLY A 487 18.36 -12.80 19.07
CA GLY A 487 17.85 -13.06 17.70
C GLY A 487 16.34 -12.81 17.61
N ILE A 488 15.53 -13.63 18.35
CA ILE A 488 14.06 -13.51 18.26
C ILE A 488 13.49 -13.50 19.69
N LEU A 489 12.61 -12.50 19.89
CA LEU A 489 11.99 -12.40 21.23
C LEU A 489 10.46 -12.44 21.07
N PHE A 490 9.84 -13.50 21.70
CA PHE A 490 8.37 -13.49 21.88
C PHE A 490 8.03 -13.13 23.33
N ASP A 491 7.30 -12.03 23.38
CA ASP A 491 7.20 -11.41 24.72
C ASP A 491 5.73 -11.06 25.00
N GLY A 492 5.20 -11.74 26.08
CA GLY A 492 3.80 -11.44 26.43
C GLY A 492 3.73 -10.35 27.51
N ALA A 493 4.80 -9.53 27.66
CA ALA A 493 4.80 -8.47 28.68
C ALA A 493 4.66 -7.10 27.98
N SER A 494 4.53 -6.01 28.88
CA SER A 494 4.39 -4.63 28.33
C SER A 494 5.17 -3.65 29.21
N GLY A 495 5.25 -2.43 28.72
CA GLY A 495 5.75 -1.34 29.59
C GLY A 495 7.23 -1.04 29.32
N ALA A 496 7.69 0.09 30.05
CA ALA A 496 9.10 0.55 29.92
C ALA A 496 10.06 -0.45 30.58
N ASP A 497 11.26 -0.51 29.99
CA ASP A 497 12.27 -1.41 30.58
C ASP A 497 12.47 -1.14 32.09
N GLY A 498 12.48 -2.27 32.88
CA GLY A 498 12.70 -2.16 34.34
C GLY A 498 11.39 -2.03 35.11
N ALA A 499 10.31 -1.81 34.38
CA ALA A 499 9.03 -1.70 35.10
C ALA A 499 8.50 -3.09 35.47
N PRO A 500 7.69 -3.15 36.56
CA PRO A 500 7.13 -4.45 36.98
C PRO A 500 6.33 -5.12 35.85
N SER A 501 5.74 -4.32 35.02
CA SER A 501 4.91 -4.88 33.93
C SER A 501 5.77 -5.65 32.91
N THR A 502 7.13 -5.59 33.00
CA THR A 502 8.00 -6.26 31.99
C THR A 502 8.20 -7.73 32.38
N THR A 503 7.71 -8.05 33.56
CA THR A 503 7.80 -9.48 33.90
C THR A 503 6.40 -10.03 34.20
N ALA A 504 5.40 -9.16 33.92
CA ALA A 504 4.03 -9.63 34.18
C ALA A 504 3.34 -9.98 32.84
N ARG A 505 2.50 -11.09 32.91
CA ARG A 505 1.73 -11.47 31.71
C ARG A 505 0.62 -10.45 31.45
N THR A 506 0.44 -10.11 30.23
CA THR A 506 -0.56 -9.08 29.87
C THR A 506 -1.96 -9.71 29.86
N GLY A 507 -2.01 -11.08 29.87
CA GLY A 507 -3.33 -11.75 29.89
C GLY A 507 -3.84 -11.98 28.47
N THR A 508 -3.07 -11.54 27.42
CA THR A 508 -3.44 -11.85 26.02
C THR A 508 -2.81 -13.19 25.61
N ARG A 509 -3.51 -13.79 24.51
CA ARG A 509 -2.92 -15.05 24.00
C ARG A 509 -1.91 -14.76 22.89
N GLN A 510 -0.66 -15.13 23.23
CA GLN A 510 0.40 -14.79 22.27
C GLN A 510 1.15 -16.07 21.87
N HIS A 511 1.29 -16.12 20.53
CA HIS A 511 1.99 -17.32 20.01
C HIS A 511 3.20 -16.92 19.15
N GLY A 512 4.27 -17.75 19.42
CA GLY A 512 5.49 -17.54 18.61
C GLY A 512 5.96 -18.88 18.01
N TYR A 513 6.17 -18.76 16.66
CA TYR A 513 6.64 -19.99 15.98
C TYR A 513 7.91 -19.73 15.19
N VAL A 514 8.86 -20.70 15.37
CA VAL A 514 10.11 -20.63 14.58
C VAL A 514 10.31 -21.98 13.88
N THR A 515 10.46 -21.89 12.53
CA THR A 515 10.65 -23.16 11.81
C THR A 515 11.55 -22.93 10.59
N GLY A 516 12.45 -23.99 10.40
CA GLY A 516 13.34 -23.93 9.20
C GLY A 516 14.20 -22.66 9.19
N THR A 517 14.46 -22.10 10.41
CA THR A 517 15.16 -20.79 10.44
C THR A 517 16.53 -20.96 11.10
N VAL A 518 17.47 -20.13 10.53
CA VAL A 518 18.80 -20.05 11.16
C VAL A 518 18.90 -18.78 12.01
N VAL A 519 19.20 -18.98 13.32
CA VAL A 519 19.46 -17.84 14.22
C VAL A 519 20.92 -17.90 14.71
N ARG A 520 21.60 -16.83 14.26
CA ARG A 520 23.05 -16.88 14.57
C ARG A 520 23.48 -15.58 15.26
N GLY A 521 24.20 -15.81 16.47
CA GLY A 521 24.67 -14.63 17.23
C GLY A 521 25.90 -13.99 16.60
N THR A 522 26.33 -12.90 17.19
CA THR A 522 27.54 -12.17 16.76
C THR A 522 28.77 -12.71 17.50
N ALA A 523 29.69 -13.14 16.72
CA ALA A 523 30.90 -13.70 17.36
C ALA A 523 31.64 -12.63 18.18
N GLY A 524 32.13 -13.04 19.41
CA GLY A 524 32.98 -12.14 20.24
C GLY A 524 32.16 -11.00 20.86
N SER A 525 30.82 -11.14 20.91
CA SER A 525 29.99 -10.05 21.48
C SER A 525 30.35 -9.84 22.97
N PRO A 526 30.48 -8.49 23.37
CA PRO A 526 30.87 -8.17 24.75
C PRO A 526 29.69 -8.31 25.72
N VAL A 527 28.47 -8.58 25.10
CA VAL A 527 27.31 -8.80 25.99
C VAL A 527 26.69 -10.16 25.67
N PRO A 528 26.18 -10.71 26.78
CA PRO A 528 25.53 -12.01 26.52
C PRO A 528 24.35 -11.87 25.54
N GLN A 529 24.30 -12.94 24.61
CA GLN A 529 23.24 -12.88 23.59
C GLN A 529 22.31 -14.09 23.75
N THR A 530 21.07 -13.78 23.46
CA THR A 530 20.09 -14.88 23.39
C THR A 530 19.63 -15.11 21.94
N GLY A 531 19.72 -16.48 21.60
CA GLY A 531 19.24 -16.77 20.22
C GLY A 531 17.73 -16.53 20.10
N VAL A 532 16.90 -17.43 20.83
CA VAL A 532 15.43 -17.26 20.81
C VAL A 532 14.93 -17.24 22.26
N ALA A 533 13.93 -16.29 22.42
CA ALA A 533 13.43 -16.20 23.81
C ALA A 533 11.91 -16.15 23.81
N TRP A 534 11.28 -16.96 24.78
CA TRP A 534 9.84 -16.80 25.09
C TRP A 534 9.67 -16.32 26.53
N THR A 535 8.82 -15.24 26.59
CA THR A 535 8.68 -14.74 27.98
C THR A 535 7.21 -14.46 28.27
N SER A 536 6.89 -14.40 29.52
CA SER A 536 5.62 -13.88 30.07
C SER A 536 4.41 -14.52 29.39
N GLY A 537 4.32 -15.89 29.44
CA GLY A 537 3.04 -16.57 29.15
C GLY A 537 2.91 -16.87 27.66
N THR A 538 4.05 -16.51 26.90
CA THR A 538 3.92 -16.80 25.46
C THR A 538 4.13 -18.30 25.20
N ASP A 539 3.34 -18.84 24.13
CA ASP A 539 3.53 -20.26 23.77
C ASP A 539 3.90 -20.40 22.29
N GLY A 540 4.07 -21.67 21.80
CA GLY A 540 4.47 -21.89 20.40
C GLY A 540 5.48 -23.04 20.29
N PHE A 541 6.31 -22.90 19.09
CA PHE A 541 7.31 -23.98 18.98
C PHE A 541 8.52 -23.46 18.20
N LEU A 542 9.61 -24.21 18.43
CA LEU A 542 10.82 -24.14 17.60
C LEU A 542 11.05 -25.51 16.94
N ARG A 543 11.07 -25.46 15.56
CA ARG A 543 11.18 -26.78 14.91
C ARG A 543 12.10 -26.67 13.68
N GLY A 544 12.93 -27.82 13.58
CA GLY A 544 13.75 -27.92 12.37
C GLY A 544 14.61 -26.66 12.14
N SER A 545 15.01 -26.01 13.27
CA SER A 545 15.79 -24.76 13.08
C SER A 545 17.18 -24.91 13.69
N ARG A 546 17.96 -23.88 13.25
CA ARG A 546 19.34 -23.86 13.77
C ARG A 546 19.58 -22.60 14.59
N VAL A 547 19.97 -22.81 15.88
CA VAL A 547 20.35 -21.67 16.74
C VAL A 547 21.79 -21.88 17.26
N THR A 548 22.66 -20.87 16.84
CA THR A 548 24.08 -21.11 17.19
C THR A 548 24.77 -19.78 17.45
N GLY A 549 25.94 -19.89 18.13
CA GLY A 549 26.90 -18.76 18.21
C GLY A 549 26.43 -17.69 19.20
N ASN A 550 25.54 -18.14 20.18
CA ASN A 550 25.10 -17.13 21.18
C ASN A 550 25.87 -17.32 22.49
N SER A 551 26.52 -16.16 22.93
CA SER A 551 27.40 -16.26 24.11
C SER A 551 26.58 -16.45 25.40
N GLY A 552 25.28 -16.20 25.40
CA GLY A 552 24.44 -16.37 26.60
C GLY A 552 23.61 -17.66 26.48
N TYR A 553 22.51 -17.55 25.71
CA TYR A 553 21.60 -18.72 25.62
C TYR A 553 21.21 -18.96 24.15
N GLY A 554 21.14 -20.39 23.85
CA GLY A 554 20.47 -20.67 22.56
C GLY A 554 18.98 -20.35 22.64
N VAL A 555 18.24 -21.04 23.59
CA VAL A 555 16.81 -20.77 23.85
C VAL A 555 16.66 -20.39 25.34
N ARG A 556 16.02 -19.24 25.45
CA ARG A 556 15.83 -18.80 26.85
C ARG A 556 14.33 -18.60 27.10
N LEU A 557 13.85 -19.23 28.25
CA LEU A 557 12.43 -19.06 28.66
C LEU A 557 12.38 -18.39 30.04
N THR A 558 11.55 -17.27 30.04
CA THR A 558 11.27 -16.64 31.34
C THR A 558 9.76 -16.47 31.50
N ASP A 559 9.28 -17.39 32.46
CA ASP A 559 7.81 -17.45 32.70
C ASP A 559 7.05 -17.66 31.40
N ALA A 560 7.61 -18.46 30.48
CA ALA A 560 6.86 -18.85 29.26
C ALA A 560 5.79 -19.89 29.60
N ARG A 561 4.78 -20.07 28.67
CA ARG A 561 3.60 -20.92 29.00
C ARG A 561 3.98 -22.40 28.91
N THR A 562 4.90 -22.88 29.84
CA THR A 562 5.32 -24.29 29.79
C THR A 562 4.55 -25.09 30.85
N GLU A 563 3.71 -24.40 31.61
CA GLU A 563 2.95 -25.12 32.66
C GLU A 563 1.82 -25.94 32.02
N VAL A 564 1.50 -25.70 30.72
CA VAL A 564 0.55 -26.52 29.97
C VAL A 564 1.33 -27.42 29.00
N ALA A 565 1.23 -28.70 29.24
CA ALA A 565 2.00 -29.64 28.40
C ALA A 565 1.71 -29.41 26.90
N GLY A 566 2.77 -29.25 26.11
CA GLY A 566 2.63 -29.16 24.63
C GLY A 566 2.39 -27.70 24.19
N ALA A 567 2.18 -26.88 25.17
CA ALA A 567 1.89 -25.50 24.76
C ALA A 567 3.12 -24.84 24.11
N LEU A 568 4.33 -25.25 24.53
CA LEU A 568 5.58 -24.76 23.94
C LEU A 568 6.61 -25.90 23.88
N THR A 569 7.07 -26.10 22.59
CA THR A 569 8.03 -27.21 22.43
C THR A 569 9.12 -26.82 21.41
N ALA A 570 10.22 -27.63 21.53
CA ALA A 570 11.26 -27.57 20.49
C ALA A 570 11.56 -28.99 19.98
N SER A 571 11.70 -29.04 18.61
CA SER A 571 12.00 -30.38 18.09
C SER A 571 12.80 -30.29 16.79
N GLY A 572 13.60 -31.43 16.59
CA GLY A 572 14.29 -31.59 15.28
C GLY A 572 15.21 -30.40 14.96
N SER A 573 15.78 -29.75 16.06
CA SER A 573 16.60 -28.54 15.77
C SER A 573 18.05 -28.77 16.18
N VAL A 574 18.88 -27.79 15.62
CA VAL A 574 20.31 -27.74 16.05
C VAL A 574 20.50 -26.55 17.00
N LEU A 575 20.85 -26.87 18.31
CA LEU A 575 21.09 -25.80 19.31
C LEU A 575 22.51 -25.93 19.85
N THR A 576 23.51 -25.48 19.07
CA THR A 576 24.91 -25.69 19.50
C THR A 576 25.63 -24.33 19.53
N GLY A 577 26.93 -24.47 20.18
CA GLY A 577 27.82 -23.28 20.09
C GLY A 577 27.25 -22.08 20.87
N ASN A 578 26.35 -22.48 21.94
CA ASN A 578 25.79 -21.41 22.79
C ASN A 578 26.31 -21.56 24.23
N GLY A 579 26.25 -20.32 24.93
CA GLY A 579 26.62 -20.51 26.36
C GLY A 579 25.83 -21.65 27.00
N VAL A 580 24.54 -21.49 27.04
CA VAL A 580 23.58 -22.52 27.47
C VAL A 580 22.61 -22.78 26.32
N ALA A 581 22.56 -24.19 26.01
CA ALA A 581 21.68 -24.49 24.86
C ALA A 581 20.22 -24.09 25.15
N VAL A 582 19.68 -24.48 26.31
CA VAL A 582 18.28 -24.13 26.65
C VAL A 582 18.21 -23.82 28.15
N ALA A 583 17.55 -22.70 28.42
CA ALA A 583 17.38 -22.33 29.84
C ALA A 583 15.90 -22.03 30.10
N ASN A 584 15.36 -22.72 31.20
CA ASN A 584 13.97 -22.45 31.67
C ASN A 584 14.01 -21.81 33.06
N GLN A 585 13.54 -20.48 33.00
CA GLN A 585 13.81 -19.72 34.25
C GLN A 585 12.50 -19.11 34.76
N ASP A 586 12.57 -18.67 36.12
CA ASP A 586 11.39 -17.96 36.65
C ASP A 586 11.25 -16.57 36.00
N ALA A 587 10.15 -15.87 36.36
CA ALA A 587 9.79 -14.61 35.66
C ALA A 587 10.91 -13.57 35.79
N ALA A 588 11.67 -13.63 36.89
CA ALA A 588 12.76 -12.63 37.08
C ALA A 588 14.04 -13.06 36.36
N GLY A 589 13.99 -14.28 35.93
CA GLY A 589 15.19 -14.79 35.21
C GLY A 589 16.35 -15.06 36.18
N THR A 590 16.08 -15.16 37.46
CA THR A 590 17.20 -15.28 38.42
C THR A 590 17.31 -16.72 38.92
N ALA A 591 16.29 -17.56 38.67
CA ALA A 591 16.37 -18.96 39.14
C ALA A 591 15.68 -19.88 38.12
N VAL A 592 16.00 -21.25 38.31
CA VAL A 592 15.37 -22.24 37.41
C VAL A 592 13.87 -22.33 37.74
N ARG A 593 13.08 -22.47 36.71
CA ARG A 593 11.61 -22.51 36.88
C ARG A 593 11.19 -23.85 37.49
N ARG A 594 10.15 -23.80 38.48
CA ARG A 594 9.70 -25.02 39.18
C ARG A 594 8.39 -25.52 38.57
N GLY A 595 8.15 -27.02 38.30
CA GLY A 595 6.84 -27.65 38.06
C GLY A 595 6.33 -27.37 36.63
N ALA A 596 7.20 -26.90 35.64
CA ALA A 596 6.74 -26.59 34.26
C ALA A 596 7.91 -26.81 33.28
N PRO A 597 8.22 -28.14 33.13
CA PRO A 597 9.40 -28.41 32.29
C PRO A 597 9.14 -28.08 30.81
N TYR A 598 10.22 -27.71 30.17
CA TYR A 598 10.21 -27.45 28.72
C TYR A 598 10.81 -28.65 27.98
N VAL A 599 10.07 -29.05 26.89
CA VAL A 599 10.50 -30.29 26.20
C VAL A 599 11.24 -29.91 24.90
N VAL A 600 12.46 -30.58 24.79
CA VAL A 600 13.24 -30.47 23.55
C VAL A 600 13.44 -31.89 22.98
N SER A 601 12.76 -32.15 21.88
CA SER A 601 12.83 -33.54 21.40
C SER A 601 13.51 -33.63 20.03
N GLY A 602 14.21 -34.79 19.86
CA GLY A 602 14.78 -35.09 18.53
C GLY A 602 15.76 -34.02 18.05
N SER A 603 16.36 -33.25 19.03
CA SER A 603 17.26 -32.15 18.60
C SER A 603 18.72 -32.51 18.94
N PHE A 604 19.55 -31.83 18.11
CA PHE A 604 21.00 -31.98 18.37
C PHE A 604 21.53 -30.80 19.17
N LEU A 605 22.12 -31.03 20.45
CA LEU A 605 22.55 -29.92 21.35
C LEU A 605 24.07 -29.92 21.47
N GLY A 606 24.71 -30.84 20.67
CA GLY A 606 26.19 -30.92 20.81
C GLY A 606 26.59 -31.13 22.28
N SER A 607 27.72 -30.42 22.69
CA SER A 607 28.22 -30.59 24.08
C SER A 607 27.56 -29.56 25.01
N ALA A 608 26.59 -28.80 24.46
CA ALA A 608 26.01 -27.66 25.21
C ALA A 608 25.10 -28.18 26.33
N ASP A 609 25.13 -27.33 27.51
CA ASP A 609 24.34 -27.69 28.72
C ASP A 609 22.92 -27.14 28.62
N VAL A 610 21.92 -27.92 29.25
CA VAL A 610 20.56 -27.36 29.51
C VAL A 610 20.47 -26.96 30.99
N SER A 611 19.39 -26.11 31.26
CA SER A 611 19.29 -25.62 32.65
C SER A 611 19.24 -26.79 33.64
N ALA A 612 19.78 -26.53 34.92
CA ALA A 612 19.79 -27.55 36.00
C ALA A 612 18.36 -27.88 36.46
N PRO A 613 18.25 -29.06 37.13
CA PRO A 613 16.94 -29.37 37.73
C PRO A 613 16.50 -28.28 38.71
N ASP A 614 15.11 -28.30 38.86
CA ASP A 614 14.63 -27.25 39.79
C ASP A 614 14.92 -27.61 41.24
N ALA A 615 14.55 -26.69 42.22
CA ALA A 615 14.93 -26.83 43.65
C ALA A 615 14.41 -28.15 44.25
N ASP A 616 13.47 -28.80 43.52
CA ASP A 616 12.95 -30.09 44.02
C ASP A 616 13.63 -31.26 43.31
N GLY A 617 14.59 -31.00 42.50
CA GLY A 617 15.36 -32.08 41.85
C GLY A 617 14.70 -32.53 40.53
N SER A 618 13.53 -31.93 40.16
CA SER A 618 12.87 -32.28 38.89
C SER A 618 13.47 -31.48 37.72
N PRO A 619 13.53 -32.20 36.59
CA PRO A 619 14.12 -31.49 35.44
C PRO A 619 13.24 -30.29 35.01
N SER A 620 13.98 -29.16 34.77
CA SER A 620 13.25 -27.99 34.24
C SER A 620 13.24 -28.02 32.70
N VAL A 621 14.16 -28.81 32.09
CA VAL A 621 14.18 -29.07 30.64
C VAL A 621 14.37 -30.59 30.43
N THR A 622 13.48 -31.11 29.54
CA THR A 622 13.68 -32.53 29.18
C THR A 622 14.04 -32.65 27.70
N THR A 623 14.82 -33.70 27.38
CA THR A 623 15.31 -33.81 25.98
C THR A 623 15.05 -35.23 25.48
N PRO A 624 13.85 -35.52 25.29
CA PRO A 624 13.58 -36.87 24.74
C PRO A 624 14.14 -37.02 23.31
N ASP A 625 14.71 -38.26 23.10
CA ASP A 625 15.22 -38.60 21.76
C ASP A 625 16.30 -37.60 21.31
N ARG A 626 17.13 -37.22 22.36
CA ARG A 626 18.24 -36.33 21.99
C ARG A 626 19.12 -37.01 20.92
N ARG A 627 19.41 -36.17 19.88
CA ARG A 627 20.18 -36.75 18.74
C ARG A 627 21.69 -36.58 18.96
N ASP A 628 22.49 -37.58 18.35
CA ASP A 628 23.97 -37.49 18.45
C ASP A 628 24.55 -36.78 17.23
N THR A 629 23.73 -36.67 16.15
CA THR A 629 24.14 -35.89 14.95
C THR A 629 23.02 -34.90 14.59
N GLU A 630 23.56 -33.93 13.76
CA GLU A 630 22.56 -32.92 13.37
C GLU A 630 21.42 -33.56 12.56
N PRO A 631 20.11 -33.21 12.89
CA PRO A 631 18.97 -33.71 12.10
C PRO A 631 19.07 -33.28 10.62
N ALA A 632 18.66 -34.20 9.73
CA ALA A 632 18.70 -33.89 8.28
C ALA A 632 17.69 -32.77 7.94
N GLY A 633 18.10 -31.79 7.00
CA GLY A 633 17.09 -30.84 6.48
C GLY A 633 17.08 -29.54 7.28
N VAL A 634 17.85 -29.54 8.47
CA VAL A 634 17.94 -28.25 9.19
C VAL A 634 18.83 -27.27 8.39
N PRO A 635 18.31 -26.01 8.11
CA PRO A 635 19.00 -25.07 7.21
C PRO A 635 20.27 -24.49 7.84
N THR A 636 21.26 -24.11 6.95
CA THR A 636 22.48 -23.40 7.44
C THR A 636 22.48 -21.97 6.92
N ALA A 637 21.58 -21.71 5.99
CA ALA A 637 21.43 -20.34 5.46
C ALA A 637 19.98 -20.11 5.02
N VAL A 638 19.84 -18.79 4.69
CA VAL A 638 18.46 -18.49 4.23
C VAL A 638 18.25 -19.12 2.83
N GLY A 639 17.05 -19.76 2.65
CA GLY A 639 16.71 -20.30 1.31
C GLY A 639 16.54 -19.18 0.27
N SER A 640 16.52 -19.52 -1.04
CA SER A 640 16.27 -18.52 -2.11
C SER A 640 14.76 -18.46 -2.42
N VAL A 641 14.39 -17.20 -2.71
CA VAL A 641 12.98 -17.06 -3.10
C VAL A 641 12.81 -17.58 -4.54
N ALA A 642 11.92 -18.60 -4.62
CA ALA A 642 11.72 -19.15 -5.98
C ALA A 642 11.06 -18.11 -6.89
N ASP A 643 11.63 -17.98 -8.13
CA ASP A 643 11.00 -17.07 -9.13
C ASP A 643 10.52 -17.90 -10.34
N VAL A 644 9.20 -17.74 -10.59
CA VAL A 644 8.65 -18.47 -11.74
C VAL A 644 8.72 -17.58 -12.99
N ALA A 645 9.06 -18.33 -14.23
CA ALA A 645 9.09 -17.55 -15.49
C ALA A 645 7.76 -16.80 -15.71
N PRO A 646 7.87 -15.52 -16.42
CA PRO A 646 6.64 -14.74 -16.67
C PRO A 646 5.75 -15.40 -17.73
N THR A 647 4.45 -15.06 -17.61
CA THR A 647 3.52 -15.53 -18.66
C THR A 647 3.08 -14.35 -19.54
N VAL A 648 2.78 -14.72 -20.81
CA VAL A 648 2.44 -13.62 -21.73
C VAL A 648 1.49 -14.17 -22.81
N ALA A 649 0.52 -13.25 -23.12
CA ALA A 649 -0.38 -13.60 -24.24
C ALA A 649 -0.82 -12.33 -24.97
N ILE A 650 -0.99 -12.57 -26.32
CA ILE A 650 -1.55 -11.45 -27.12
C ILE A 650 -3.07 -11.44 -26.96
N VAL A 651 -3.53 -10.31 -26.45
CA VAL A 651 -4.99 -10.20 -26.23
C VAL A 651 -5.66 -9.67 -27.51
N ASP A 652 -4.99 -8.75 -28.15
CA ASP A 652 -5.44 -8.17 -29.42
C ASP A 652 -4.22 -7.82 -30.28
N PRO A 653 -4.39 -8.20 -31.43
CA PRO A 653 -5.52 -8.71 -32.26
C PRO A 653 -5.77 -10.20 -32.01
N VAL A 654 -7.07 -10.59 -32.23
CA VAL A 654 -7.37 -12.04 -32.08
C VAL A 654 -7.02 -12.76 -33.40
N ALA A 655 -6.90 -14.11 -33.33
CA ALA A 655 -6.55 -14.95 -34.50
C ALA A 655 -7.48 -14.66 -35.68
N THR A 656 -6.82 -14.22 -37.08
CA THR A 656 -7.50 -14.06 -38.38
C THR A 656 -7.88 -12.59 -38.60
N THR A 657 -7.34 -11.65 -37.75
CA THR A 657 -7.56 -10.21 -37.99
C THR A 657 -7.03 -9.80 -39.37
N THR A 658 -7.99 -9.21 -40.24
CA THR A 658 -7.59 -8.67 -41.55
C THR A 658 -7.70 -7.13 -41.54
N VAL A 659 -6.56 -6.49 -42.06
CA VAL A 659 -6.56 -5.01 -42.01
C VAL A 659 -6.08 -4.48 -43.37
N SER A 660 -6.48 -3.25 -43.70
CA SER A 660 -5.99 -2.60 -44.94
C SER A 660 -4.80 -1.68 -44.64
N VAL A 661 -4.05 -1.45 -45.76
CA VAL A 661 -2.95 -0.47 -45.60
C VAL A 661 -3.53 0.88 -45.15
N GLY A 662 -2.90 1.40 -44.04
CA GLY A 662 -3.36 2.73 -43.57
C GLY A 662 -4.25 2.57 -42.33
N ASP A 663 -4.81 1.21 -42.08
CA ASP A 663 -5.58 0.99 -40.84
C ASP A 663 -4.65 0.90 -39.61
N THR A 664 -5.15 1.63 -38.53
CA THR A 664 -4.33 1.54 -37.30
C THR A 664 -4.80 0.34 -36.45
N VAL A 665 -3.77 -0.52 -36.09
CA VAL A 665 -4.03 -1.64 -35.15
C VAL A 665 -3.41 -1.34 -33.79
N LEU A 666 -4.13 -1.73 -32.73
CA LEU A 666 -3.63 -1.44 -31.36
C LEU A 666 -3.39 -2.76 -30.61
N PRO A 667 -2.22 -3.38 -30.90
CA PRO A 667 -1.96 -4.63 -30.17
C PRO A 667 -1.90 -4.42 -28.66
N VAL A 668 -2.62 -5.36 -28.02
CA VAL A 668 -2.58 -5.35 -26.54
C VAL A 668 -2.09 -6.72 -26.03
N VAL A 669 -1.19 -6.59 -25.03
CA VAL A 669 -0.55 -7.82 -24.53
C VAL A 669 -0.86 -7.92 -23.03
N ARG A 670 -1.22 -9.19 -22.75
CA ARG A 670 -1.33 -9.50 -21.31
C ARG A 670 -0.08 -10.23 -20.81
N ALA A 671 0.47 -9.65 -19.73
CA ALA A 671 1.68 -10.29 -19.15
C ALA A 671 1.58 -10.30 -17.63
N SER A 672 2.03 -11.45 -17.06
CA SER A 672 2.01 -11.52 -15.59
C SER A 672 3.24 -12.30 -15.08
N ASP A 673 3.57 -11.94 -13.88
CA ASP A 673 4.66 -12.68 -13.21
C ASP A 673 4.40 -12.69 -11.69
N ASP A 674 4.99 -13.76 -11.01
CA ASP A 674 4.77 -13.91 -9.56
C ASP A 674 5.49 -12.80 -8.77
N HIS A 675 6.28 -11.91 -9.40
CA HIS A 675 6.88 -10.75 -8.69
C HIS A 675 6.54 -9.47 -9.45
N ALA A 676 7.12 -9.30 -10.56
CA ALA A 676 6.74 -8.09 -11.33
C ALA A 676 7.23 -8.24 -12.77
N VAL A 677 6.44 -7.58 -13.66
CA VAL A 677 6.85 -7.55 -15.08
C VAL A 677 7.69 -6.28 -15.33
N ARG A 678 8.81 -6.54 -16.04
CA ARG A 678 9.71 -5.39 -16.33
C ARG A 678 9.34 -4.77 -17.69
N SER A 679 9.16 -5.62 -18.72
CA SER A 679 8.84 -5.02 -20.03
C SER A 679 8.23 -6.08 -20.96
N VAL A 680 7.51 -5.51 -21.91
CA VAL A 680 6.99 -6.38 -22.98
C VAL A 680 7.42 -5.82 -24.34
N ARG A 681 8.02 -6.82 -25.12
CA ARG A 681 8.38 -6.42 -26.50
C ARG A 681 7.40 -7.05 -27.49
N LEU A 682 6.95 -6.13 -28.40
CA LEU A 682 6.14 -6.67 -29.51
C LEU A 682 7.05 -7.13 -30.67
N LEU A 683 6.69 -8.37 -31.14
CA LEU A 683 7.56 -8.94 -32.21
C LEU A 683 6.73 -9.14 -33.47
N PHE A 684 7.37 -8.65 -34.61
CA PHE A 684 6.83 -9.04 -35.93
C PHE A 684 7.80 -9.97 -36.65
N ASP A 685 7.22 -11.19 -36.97
CA ASP A 685 8.05 -12.23 -37.62
C ASP A 685 9.35 -12.45 -36.86
N GLY A 686 9.21 -12.43 -35.57
CA GLY A 686 10.37 -12.81 -34.73
C GLY A 686 11.27 -11.62 -34.42
N LYS A 687 10.94 -10.45 -34.95
CA LYS A 687 11.84 -9.28 -34.70
C LYS A 687 11.10 -8.27 -33.81
N ALA A 688 11.87 -7.70 -32.84
CA ALA A 688 11.25 -6.72 -31.90
C ALA A 688 10.98 -5.39 -32.62
N VAL A 689 9.75 -4.93 -32.42
CA VAL A 689 9.40 -3.71 -33.19
C VAL A 689 8.98 -2.61 -32.20
N ALA A 690 8.64 -3.00 -30.96
CA ALA A 690 8.26 -1.96 -29.98
C ALA A 690 8.41 -2.53 -28.56
N LEU A 691 8.45 -1.53 -27.64
CA LEU A 691 8.64 -1.94 -26.22
C LEU A 691 7.64 -1.17 -25.34
N ALA A 692 7.06 -1.97 -24.47
CA ALA A 692 6.22 -1.31 -23.46
C ALA A 692 6.68 -1.72 -22.05
N THR A 693 6.65 -0.69 -21.17
CA THR A 693 7.17 -1.00 -19.81
C THR A 693 6.08 -0.75 -18.77
N LEU A 694 4.86 -0.32 -19.40
CA LEU A 694 3.78 -0.09 -18.41
C LEU A 694 2.49 -0.75 -18.91
N ALA A 695 1.94 -1.39 -17.90
CA ALA A 695 0.60 -1.92 -18.26
C ALA A 695 -0.44 -0.80 -18.24
N PRO A 696 -1.62 -0.97 -19.01
CA PRO A 696 -1.79 -2.03 -20.03
C PRO A 696 -0.74 -1.91 -21.14
N TYR A 697 -0.10 -3.20 -21.44
CA TYR A 697 0.97 -3.17 -22.47
C TYR A 697 0.33 -3.10 -23.87
N ALA A 698 0.26 -1.77 -24.27
CA ALA A 698 -0.43 -1.52 -25.56
C ALA A 698 0.55 -0.89 -26.55
N PHE A 699 0.26 -1.28 -27.82
CA PHE A 699 1.15 -0.81 -28.91
C PHE A 699 0.30 -0.25 -30.04
N THR A 700 1.07 0.50 -30.94
CA THR A 700 0.36 0.99 -32.15
C THR A 700 1.14 0.59 -33.40
N TRP A 701 0.26 0.08 -34.34
CA TRP A 701 0.90 -0.31 -35.61
C TRP A 701 -0.04 0.05 -36.77
N THR A 702 0.60 0.74 -37.84
CA THR A 702 -0.15 1.03 -39.08
C THR A 702 0.62 0.48 -40.29
N PRO A 703 0.00 -0.61 -40.92
CA PRO A 703 0.72 -1.22 -42.05
C PRO A 703 0.86 -0.24 -43.23
N ASN A 704 2.13 -0.14 -43.80
CA ASN A 704 2.33 0.71 -45.00
C ASN A 704 2.33 -0.13 -46.29
N ALA A 705 2.52 0.49 -47.38
CA ALA A 705 2.29 -0.10 -48.72
C ALA A 705 3.07 -1.41 -48.90
N PRO A 706 4.19 -1.60 -48.29
CA PRO A 706 4.95 -2.85 -48.48
C PRO A 706 4.27 -4.03 -47.78
N TYR A 707 3.44 -3.80 -46.93
CA TYR A 707 2.76 -4.88 -46.19
C TYR A 707 1.52 -5.37 -46.96
N ALA A 708 1.24 -4.60 -48.08
CA ALA A 708 0.03 -4.98 -48.83
C ALA A 708 0.17 -6.40 -49.39
N GLY A 709 -0.89 -7.26 -49.09
CA GLY A 709 -0.94 -8.65 -49.65
C GLY A 709 -0.08 -9.62 -48.84
N THR A 710 0.51 -9.14 -47.66
CA THR A 710 1.37 -10.04 -46.86
C THR A 710 0.67 -10.35 -45.54
N SER A 711 1.28 -11.46 -44.84
CA SER A 711 0.85 -11.76 -43.45
C SER A 711 2.00 -11.52 -42.47
N VAL A 712 1.48 -10.96 -41.31
CA VAL A 712 2.51 -10.64 -40.29
C VAL A 712 2.22 -11.51 -39.05
N LYS A 713 3.30 -12.28 -38.66
CA LYS A 713 3.19 -13.02 -37.37
C LYS A 713 3.49 -12.09 -36.18
N VAL A 714 2.45 -12.02 -35.34
CA VAL A 714 2.63 -11.12 -34.17
C VAL A 714 2.84 -11.97 -32.91
N GLN A 715 3.94 -11.65 -32.22
CA GLN A 715 4.24 -12.27 -30.91
C GLN A 715 4.61 -11.18 -29.90
N ALA A 716 4.63 -11.67 -28.65
CA ALA A 716 5.12 -10.75 -27.61
C ALA A 716 6.13 -11.49 -26.71
N GLU A 717 7.18 -10.76 -26.45
CA GLU A 717 8.17 -11.29 -25.49
C GLU A 717 8.12 -10.48 -24.19
N VAL A 718 7.84 -11.21 -23.08
CA VAL A 718 7.79 -10.51 -21.77
C VAL A 718 9.07 -10.81 -20.97
N THR A 719 9.61 -9.73 -20.36
CA THR A 719 10.76 -9.86 -19.42
C THR A 719 10.32 -9.46 -18.01
N ASP A 720 10.61 -10.43 -17.07
CA ASP A 720 10.21 -10.07 -15.69
C ASP A 720 11.36 -9.36 -14.96
N SER A 721 11.08 -9.01 -13.66
CA SER A 721 12.01 -8.12 -12.92
C SER A 721 13.30 -8.86 -12.56
N SER A 722 13.26 -10.15 -12.76
CA SER A 722 14.50 -10.91 -12.49
C SER A 722 15.25 -11.23 -13.78
N GLY A 723 14.73 -10.71 -14.88
CA GLY A 723 15.46 -10.84 -16.17
C GLY A 723 15.01 -12.11 -16.93
N ARG A 724 14.06 -12.86 -16.42
CA ARG A 724 13.60 -14.05 -17.17
C ARG A 724 12.61 -13.66 -18.27
N THR A 725 12.72 -14.45 -19.44
CA THR A 725 11.88 -14.04 -20.58
C THR A 725 10.99 -15.22 -21.01
N THR A 726 9.79 -14.86 -21.53
CA THR A 726 8.88 -15.82 -22.16
C THR A 726 8.29 -15.20 -23.43
N VAL A 727 8.16 -16.05 -24.49
CA VAL A 727 7.56 -15.53 -25.74
C VAL A 727 6.18 -16.18 -25.92
N SER A 728 5.22 -15.34 -26.33
CA SER A 728 3.84 -15.85 -26.46
C SER A 728 3.70 -16.73 -27.71
N ASP A 729 2.49 -17.43 -27.78
CA ASP A 729 2.12 -18.01 -29.10
C ASP A 729 1.89 -16.91 -30.15
N SER A 730 2.02 -17.32 -31.47
CA SER A 730 1.91 -16.29 -32.54
C SER A 730 0.45 -16.15 -32.97
N VAL A 731 0.09 -14.79 -33.25
CA VAL A 731 -1.18 -14.47 -33.95
C VAL A 731 -0.86 -13.86 -35.32
N THR A 732 -1.67 -14.30 -36.32
CA THR A 732 -1.35 -13.81 -37.68
C THR A 732 -2.36 -12.72 -38.09
N ILE A 733 -1.72 -11.62 -38.55
CA ILE A 733 -2.54 -10.56 -39.16
C ILE A 733 -2.34 -10.56 -40.68
N SER A 734 -3.55 -10.57 -41.41
CA SER A 734 -3.44 -10.46 -42.87
C SER A 734 -3.74 -9.03 -43.34
N VAL A 735 -2.81 -8.54 -44.35
CA VAL A 735 -3.01 -7.18 -44.88
C VAL A 735 -3.56 -7.31 -46.31
N LYS A 736 -4.71 -6.59 -46.48
CA LYS A 736 -5.36 -6.72 -47.80
C LYS A 736 -4.46 -6.17 -48.92
N ALA A 737 -4.53 -6.88 -50.13
CA ALA A 737 -3.76 -6.36 -51.29
C ALA A 737 -4.35 -5.03 -51.78
N LEU A 738 -3.46 -4.12 -52.32
CA LEU A 738 -3.99 -2.85 -52.87
C LEU A 738 -4.78 -3.14 -54.15
N PRO A 739 -5.91 -2.46 -54.31
CA PRO A 739 -6.70 -2.71 -55.53
C PRO A 739 -5.85 -2.49 -56.80
N THR A 740 -5.69 -3.57 -57.71
CA THR A 740 -5.03 -3.42 -59.03
C THR A 740 -5.87 -2.51 -59.95
N VAL A 741 -5.39 -1.17 -60.06
CA VAL A 741 -6.07 -0.40 -61.13
C VAL A 741 -5.81 -1.09 -62.49
N PRO A 742 -6.78 -1.77 -63.18
CA PRO A 742 -6.53 -2.25 -64.55
C PRO A 742 -6.04 -1.12 -65.47
N GLY A 743 -4.72 -1.01 -65.75
CA GLY A 743 -3.86 -0.61 -66.89
C GLY A 743 -4.61 0.25 -67.91
N ASP A 744 -4.74 1.59 -67.77
CA ASP A 744 -4.76 2.50 -68.94
C ASP A 744 -3.40 2.55 -69.63
N THR A 745 -3.14 1.60 -70.63
CA THR A 745 -2.28 1.73 -71.83
C THR A 745 -2.41 3.12 -72.45
N THR A 746 -1.67 4.14 -71.96
CA THR A 746 -1.25 5.11 -73.00
C THR A 746 0.23 5.44 -72.78
N THR A 747 1.15 4.82 -73.59
CA THR A 747 2.38 5.21 -74.31
C THR A 747 2.76 6.67 -74.01
N PRO A 748 4.05 7.04 -73.46
CA PRO A 748 4.59 8.33 -73.02
C PRO A 748 5.02 9.21 -74.21
N THR A 749 4.37 10.37 -74.44
CA THR A 749 5.01 11.55 -75.10
C THR A 749 6.04 12.20 -74.14
N PRO A 750 7.37 12.34 -74.55
CA PRO A 750 8.45 13.06 -73.87
C PRO A 750 8.33 14.58 -74.08
N GLY A 751 8.03 15.33 -72.97
CA GLY A 751 8.76 16.64 -72.87
C GLY A 751 7.96 17.61 -72.00
N ASP A 752 8.42 17.71 -70.71
CA ASP A 752 8.69 19.09 -70.20
C ASP A 752 9.04 19.01 -68.72
N THR A 753 10.44 18.98 -68.40
CA THR A 753 11.31 19.66 -67.41
C THR A 753 10.71 21.02 -67.00
N THR A 754 10.00 20.97 -65.85
CA THR A 754 10.20 22.11 -64.91
C THR A 754 9.87 21.66 -63.49
N THR A 755 10.92 21.18 -62.72
CA THR A 755 10.98 21.42 -61.25
C THR A 755 10.61 22.87 -60.91
N PRO A 756 9.60 23.07 -59.81
CA PRO A 756 9.84 23.07 -58.37
C PRO A 756 8.54 23.02 -57.57
N PRO A 757 8.55 22.95 -56.16
CA PRO A 757 9.43 22.77 -55.00
C PRO A 757 8.93 21.66 -54.07
N VAL A 758 9.90 20.76 -53.83
CA VAL A 758 10.14 20.13 -52.51
C VAL A 758 9.40 20.91 -51.41
N THR A 759 8.09 20.50 -51.29
CA THR A 759 7.47 20.81 -49.98
C THR A 759 7.77 19.67 -49.00
N THR A 760 9.00 19.63 -48.43
CA THR A 760 9.23 19.11 -47.07
C THR A 760 7.95 19.14 -46.24
N VAL A 761 7.13 18.09 -46.32
CA VAL A 761 6.16 17.85 -45.22
C VAL A 761 6.92 17.70 -43.90
N PRO A 762 6.98 18.69 -42.95
CA PRO A 762 7.57 18.49 -41.62
C PRO A 762 7.03 17.22 -40.94
N SER A 763 7.75 16.01 -40.93
CA SER A 763 7.79 15.05 -39.80
C SER A 763 7.15 15.65 -38.53
N VAL A 764 5.79 15.54 -38.43
CA VAL A 764 5.27 15.75 -37.06
C VAL A 764 5.68 14.55 -36.19
N PRO A 765 6.79 14.54 -35.32
CA PRO A 765 6.87 13.52 -34.27
C PRO A 765 5.67 13.59 -33.31
N THR A 766 4.62 12.91 -33.53
CA THR A 766 3.62 12.86 -32.42
C THR A 766 4.20 12.08 -31.23
N VAL A 767 5.17 12.75 -30.45
CA VAL A 767 5.41 12.61 -29.00
C VAL A 767 4.10 12.87 -28.22
N LEU A 768 3.35 11.87 -27.93
CA LEU A 768 2.40 12.00 -26.80
C LEU A 768 2.77 13.18 -25.89
N PRO A 769 1.92 14.36 -25.68
CA PRO A 769 2.35 15.44 -24.78
C PRO A 769 2.78 14.91 -23.40
N THR A 770 4.15 14.74 -23.11
CA THR A 770 4.65 14.62 -21.72
C THR A 770 4.03 15.71 -20.84
N VAL A 771 2.88 15.48 -20.13
CA VAL A 771 2.46 16.46 -19.10
C VAL A 771 3.61 16.70 -18.13
N GLY A 772 4.29 17.86 -18.21
CA GLY A 772 5.41 18.25 -17.33
C GLY A 772 4.98 18.28 -15.85
N THR A 773 5.57 17.45 -14.96
CA THR A 773 5.38 17.63 -13.50
C THR A 773 6.40 18.63 -12.94
N LEU A 774 5.86 19.53 -12.14
CA LEU A 774 6.72 20.57 -11.52
C LEU A 774 6.45 20.61 -10.01
N GLN A 775 7.61 20.24 -9.18
CA GLN A 775 7.51 20.38 -7.71
C GLN A 775 8.69 21.20 -7.17
N VAL A 776 8.35 21.94 -6.11
CA VAL A 776 9.46 22.70 -5.46
C VAL A 776 10.16 21.78 -4.44
N ALA A 777 11.40 21.35 -4.70
CA ALA A 777 12.20 20.36 -3.94
C ALA A 777 12.88 21.00 -2.74
N GLY A 778 12.97 22.36 -2.74
CA GLY A 778 13.62 22.98 -1.57
C GLY A 778 13.66 24.51 -1.73
N VAL A 779 13.58 25.22 -0.59
CA VAL A 779 13.74 26.69 -0.57
C VAL A 779 14.90 27.03 0.37
N GLU A 780 15.86 27.61 -0.25
CA GLU A 780 17.00 28.05 0.59
C GLU A 780 17.04 29.59 0.67
N GLN A 781 17.21 30.11 1.93
CA GLN A 781 17.23 31.58 2.10
C GLN A 781 18.67 32.09 2.07
N LYS A 782 18.78 33.17 1.32
CA LYS A 782 20.12 33.84 1.37
C LYS A 782 20.00 35.18 2.10
N ARG A 783 20.16 35.16 3.43
CA ARG A 783 19.78 36.27 4.34
C ARG A 783 20.74 37.46 4.18
N ARG A 784 21.99 37.24 3.66
CA ARG A 784 22.93 38.37 3.44
C ARG A 784 22.54 39.17 2.20
N ARG A 785 21.88 38.46 1.34
CA ARG A 785 21.55 39.14 0.05
C ARG A 785 20.05 39.42 -0.03
N GLY A 786 19.33 39.08 1.04
CA GLY A 786 17.86 39.32 1.07
C GLY A 786 17.13 38.61 -0.06
N THR A 787 17.72 37.41 -0.63
CA THR A 787 17.08 36.63 -1.71
C THR A 787 16.85 35.19 -1.24
N ALA A 788 16.08 34.39 -2.08
CA ALA A 788 15.88 32.95 -1.82
C ALA A 788 16.08 32.17 -3.13
N VAL A 789 16.61 30.95 -2.90
CA VAL A 789 16.83 30.09 -4.08
C VAL A 789 15.85 28.91 -3.99
N LEU A 790 15.11 28.81 -5.08
CA LEU A 790 14.22 27.63 -5.15
C LEU A 790 14.80 26.54 -6.06
N THR A 791 14.71 25.31 -5.48
CA THR A 791 15.11 24.18 -6.32
C THR A 791 13.85 23.41 -6.75
N THR A 792 13.75 23.26 -8.14
CA THR A 792 12.53 22.58 -8.63
C THR A 792 12.92 21.30 -9.36
N GLU A 793 11.96 20.27 -9.17
CA GLU A 793 12.15 19.02 -9.93
C GLU A 793 11.05 18.86 -10.98
N VAL A 794 11.50 18.44 -12.16
CA VAL A 794 10.53 18.33 -13.27
C VAL A 794 10.69 16.97 -13.94
N ASN A 795 9.82 16.54 -14.84
CA ASN A 795 9.79 15.16 -15.37
C ASN A 795 10.28 15.12 -16.82
N GLY A 796 10.86 16.30 -17.22
CA GLY A 796 11.44 16.22 -18.59
C GLY A 796 12.22 17.50 -18.90
N ALA A 797 12.97 17.51 -20.07
CA ALA A 797 13.76 18.69 -20.48
C ALA A 797 12.84 19.87 -20.81
N GLY A 798 13.19 21.06 -20.38
CA GLY A 798 12.31 22.23 -20.63
C GLY A 798 12.76 23.43 -19.80
N THR A 799 11.86 24.47 -19.75
CA THR A 799 12.28 25.69 -19.01
C THR A 799 11.35 25.91 -17.82
N VAL A 800 11.98 26.33 -16.66
CA VAL A 800 11.14 26.77 -15.52
C VAL A 800 11.19 28.30 -15.41
N THR A 801 9.86 28.85 -15.33
CA THR A 801 9.78 30.32 -15.24
C THR A 801 9.17 30.71 -13.89
N LEU A 802 9.89 31.68 -13.27
CA LEU A 802 9.39 32.23 -11.98
C LEU A 802 8.75 33.60 -12.24
N SER A 803 7.40 33.72 -11.70
CA SER A 803 6.74 35.03 -11.82
C SER A 803 5.98 35.36 -10.53
N GLY A 804 5.77 36.68 -10.26
CA GLY A 804 5.03 37.12 -9.05
C GLY A 804 4.89 38.65 -9.05
N THR A 805 3.83 39.11 -8.32
CA THR A 805 3.44 40.54 -8.34
C THR A 805 4.52 41.41 -7.68
N LYS A 806 5.44 40.78 -6.74
CA LYS A 806 6.43 41.62 -6.02
C LYS A 806 7.85 41.16 -6.36
N VAL A 807 7.95 40.22 -7.42
CA VAL A 807 9.31 39.65 -7.67
C VAL A 807 9.63 39.82 -9.15
N ARG A 808 10.93 39.82 -9.49
CA ARG A 808 11.35 39.91 -10.89
C ARG A 808 11.20 38.54 -11.56
N SER A 809 10.57 38.56 -12.79
CA SER A 809 10.38 37.28 -13.51
C SER A 809 11.72 36.74 -14.04
N ARG A 810 11.83 35.41 -13.95
CA ARG A 810 13.09 34.79 -14.41
C ARG A 810 12.80 33.39 -14.93
N SER A 811 13.62 33.02 -16.02
CA SER A 811 13.45 31.66 -16.57
C SER A 811 14.80 30.93 -16.61
N VAL A 812 14.73 29.62 -16.20
CA VAL A 812 15.98 28.84 -16.20
C VAL A 812 15.72 27.52 -16.95
N THR A 813 16.81 27.07 -17.74
CA THR A 813 16.66 25.77 -18.43
C THR A 813 16.93 24.62 -17.45
N VAL A 814 16.15 23.51 -17.66
CA VAL A 814 16.25 22.37 -16.72
C VAL A 814 17.53 21.59 -17.02
N GLY A 815 18.31 21.27 -15.86
CA GLY A 815 19.58 20.54 -15.99
C GLY A 815 19.35 19.05 -16.29
N PRO A 816 20.40 18.19 -16.66
CA PRO A 816 20.34 16.77 -17.05
C PRO A 816 19.79 15.90 -15.91
N ASP A 817 19.66 16.34 -14.58
CA ASP A 817 19.08 15.54 -13.46
C ASP A 817 17.60 15.91 -13.26
N LEU A 818 17.09 16.69 -14.21
CA LEU A 818 15.68 17.13 -14.23
C LEU A 818 15.37 18.04 -13.04
N THR A 819 16.35 18.89 -12.66
CA THR A 819 16.15 19.91 -11.62
C THR A 819 16.52 21.29 -12.19
N ALA A 820 15.74 22.33 -11.68
CA ALA A 820 16.10 23.74 -12.01
C ALA A 820 16.13 24.59 -10.74
N THR A 821 17.22 25.44 -10.71
CA THR A 821 17.32 26.36 -9.56
C THR A 821 17.00 27.79 -10.02
N VAL A 822 15.97 28.31 -9.27
CA VAL A 822 15.58 29.68 -9.66
C VAL A 822 15.68 30.60 -8.44
N VAL A 823 16.30 31.81 -8.64
CA VAL A 823 16.48 32.74 -7.51
C VAL A 823 15.27 33.68 -7.43
N VAL A 824 14.81 33.82 -6.18
CA VAL A 824 13.70 34.78 -5.96
C VAL A 824 14.27 36.12 -5.48
N LYS A 825 13.98 37.14 -6.39
CA LYS A 825 14.44 38.50 -6.02
C LYS A 825 13.28 39.49 -6.15
N LEU A 826 13.29 40.54 -5.10
CA LEU A 826 12.17 41.52 -5.15
C LEU A 826 12.38 42.49 -6.32
N ASP A 827 11.27 42.99 -6.90
CA ASP A 827 11.44 44.05 -7.91
C ASP A 827 11.83 45.38 -7.25
N ALA A 828 12.21 46.31 -8.05
CA ALA A 828 12.85 47.55 -7.55
C ALA A 828 11.89 48.34 -6.64
N LYS A 829 10.59 48.20 -6.84
CA LYS A 829 9.60 49.03 -6.09
C LYS A 829 9.37 48.45 -4.69
N HIS A 830 9.88 47.17 -4.42
CA HIS A 830 9.51 46.57 -3.12
C HIS A 830 10.78 46.21 -2.34
N ARG A 831 11.90 46.74 -2.79
CA ARG A 831 13.17 46.42 -2.10
C ARG A 831 13.35 47.32 -0.88
N ALA A 832 12.71 48.55 -0.93
CA ALA A 832 12.85 49.49 0.21
C ALA A 832 12.12 48.95 1.44
N ALA A 833 11.04 48.15 1.16
CA ALA A 833 10.29 47.54 2.28
C ALA A 833 11.10 46.41 2.95
N LEU A 834 11.86 45.63 2.19
CA LEU A 834 12.71 44.59 2.80
C LEU A 834 13.86 45.20 3.60
N ARG A 835 14.40 46.46 3.19
CA ARG A 835 15.52 47.09 3.95
C ARG A 835 14.99 47.74 5.23
N LYS A 836 13.72 48.14 5.16
CA LYS A 836 13.17 48.84 6.34
C LYS A 836 12.69 47.82 7.39
N ARG A 837 12.11 46.68 7.00
CA ARG A 837 11.41 45.77 7.93
C ARG A 837 12.22 44.48 8.12
N GLY A 838 13.24 44.29 7.31
CA GLY A 838 14.17 43.15 7.54
C GLY A 838 13.54 41.85 7.06
N LYS A 839 12.21 41.86 6.58
CA LYS A 839 11.61 40.64 6.01
C LYS A 839 10.41 41.03 5.13
N VAL A 840 10.20 40.26 4.09
CA VAL A 840 9.05 40.50 3.19
C VAL A 840 8.56 39.15 2.66
N LYS A 841 7.17 38.95 2.73
CA LYS A 841 6.59 37.68 2.21
C LYS A 841 6.10 37.88 0.77
N VAL A 842 6.48 36.83 -0.07
CA VAL A 842 6.05 36.97 -1.49
C VAL A 842 5.50 35.61 -1.94
N VAL A 843 4.45 35.70 -2.86
CA VAL A 843 3.93 34.46 -3.49
C VAL A 843 4.45 34.40 -4.94
N VAL A 844 5.18 33.33 -5.18
CA VAL A 844 5.78 33.25 -6.55
C VAL A 844 5.12 32.06 -7.27
N THR A 845 4.87 32.29 -8.61
CA THR A 845 4.38 31.18 -9.47
C THR A 845 5.52 30.62 -10.33
N LEU A 846 5.72 29.28 -10.17
CA LEU A 846 6.69 28.61 -11.05
C LEU A 846 5.99 27.86 -12.18
N THR A 847 6.46 28.18 -13.44
CA THR A 847 5.86 27.49 -14.58
C THR A 847 6.93 26.66 -15.32
N PHE A 848 6.64 25.32 -15.38
CA PHE A 848 7.55 24.49 -16.18
C PHE A 848 6.95 24.24 -17.56
N THR A 849 7.77 24.58 -18.59
CA THR A 849 7.33 24.33 -19.97
C THR A 849 8.24 23.26 -20.61
N PRO A 850 7.75 21.99 -20.70
CA PRO A 850 8.56 20.92 -21.28
C PRO A 850 8.76 21.12 -22.80
N THR A 851 9.94 20.72 -23.40
CA THR A 851 10.21 20.85 -24.83
C THR A 851 9.18 20.03 -25.62
N GLY A 852 8.16 20.76 -26.27
CA GLY A 852 7.19 20.08 -27.17
C GLY A 852 5.97 19.56 -26.41
N GLY A 853 5.83 20.03 -24.93
CA GLY A 853 4.72 19.54 -24.09
C GLY A 853 3.92 20.70 -23.50
N THR A 854 2.83 20.38 -22.65
CA THR A 854 1.95 21.42 -22.06
C THR A 854 2.53 21.91 -20.72
N ALA A 855 2.57 23.34 -20.47
CA ALA A 855 3.19 23.95 -19.28
C ALA A 855 2.37 23.64 -18.02
N VAL A 856 3.09 23.33 -16.94
CA VAL A 856 2.43 23.17 -15.61
C VAL A 856 3.00 24.21 -14.64
N SER A 857 1.98 24.79 -13.72
CA SER A 857 2.45 25.86 -12.81
C SER A 857 2.14 25.50 -11.36
N THR A 858 2.97 25.88 -10.47
CA THR A 858 2.70 25.76 -9.02
C THR A 858 3.12 27.07 -8.34
N THR A 859 2.31 27.37 -7.19
CA THR A 859 2.65 28.62 -6.46
C THR A 859 3.39 28.26 -5.16
N GLN A 860 4.30 29.13 -4.76
CA GLN A 860 5.09 28.92 -3.52
C GLN A 860 5.21 30.26 -2.77
N LYS A 861 4.82 30.08 -1.41
CA LYS A 861 5.04 31.27 -0.56
C LYS A 861 6.48 31.31 -0.04
N VAL A 862 7.16 32.48 -0.27
CA VAL A 862 8.58 32.57 0.16
C VAL A 862 8.74 33.83 1.03
N THR A 863 9.36 33.61 2.22
CA THR A 863 9.70 34.80 3.03
C THR A 863 11.18 35.18 2.80
N LEU A 864 11.31 36.46 2.24
CA LEU A 864 12.72 36.93 2.10
C LEU A 864 13.18 37.69 3.35
N ARG A 865 14.44 37.25 3.76
CA ARG A 865 14.95 37.93 4.98
C ARG A 865 16.32 38.56 4.67
N LEU A 866 16.47 39.84 5.26
CA LEU A 866 17.77 40.50 5.08
C LEU A 866 18.43 40.71 6.45
N LYS A 867 19.57 39.96 6.58
CA LYS A 867 20.35 40.08 7.83
C LYS A 867 20.84 41.51 8.06
N ARG A 868 20.24 42.24 9.04
CA ARG A 868 20.73 43.59 9.42
C ARG A 868 22.06 43.48 10.17
#